data_AF-A0A9P9Q7Q6-F1
#
_entry.id   AF-A0A9P9Q7Q6-F1
#
_cell.length_a   1.000
_cell.length_b   1.000
_cell.length_c   1.000
_cell.angle_alpha   90.00
_cell.angle_beta   90.00
_cell.angle_gamma   90.00
#
_symmetry.space_group_name_H-M   'P 1'
#
loop_
_entity.id
_entity.type
_entity.pdbx_description
1 polymer ?
#
loop_
_entity_poly.entity_id
_entity_poly.type
_entity_poly.pdbx_seq_one_letter_code
_entity_poly.pdbx_strand_id
1 'polypeptide(L)'
;MKKFEPQKRIGKPTIGLEQERDLDEAGYAAEYQRLEAQLGSGMNSIVEKPFTHKPDVALQAGTPSHQRGLSGSEVVCANAAAEAQKEAETTERIVAIPDITVDISDFHAGSDFDSGSILTADTGLGKSQGGKSYFFPDDPEQPSWRPFSMGRPWLSMLIFIAIALAGLQEFLCQLSLKRIREDEDGGLVTFIKPGDLSVTKFFTWKYAPIMTFVFYGILWQMTDFEVKRLEPYYQLSKKTGATAGESLNMDYLTFMSWLVPLRALHHKQYAVIYSSVSTLVASSLVPVLQSASIVTYPPKSERTEEQQKSVRIAPPWSRAVSACLVFVALSGAALMYAMRRKSGLQSDPQGIAGIAAMAVGSHVLEEFRGLDTAPLDTIHKQLRHRRYILHKSSLWQGEFIRNNPEKIHEHSTDPRPLMLRKRLGVPFIAFMVAVTGSIPAFMFVNGAGIVTEKVPFLLTALATIIRILWNTLNCDVRMIQPFWILTQRHAPAKTLTLDYAGTNPLLLPFKAMFNRHFLVMLVAFGSIFAEVLTVCVSSLSVDGKKFIPGQGDDDLKDDGDVGRHETEQTFRSFWASFALSIVIMLYLIAIALLTYVKRSHKFMPRQIGTIASVLAFINQSHMLLKFVGTEKFDSNKMTKHLEKSGKTFALGWVSGRDGQDHLAIDEEEVLAEYKYGVDWRETRILGHQVGAWEHYETR
;
A
#
# COMPACT_ATOMS: atom_id res chain seq x y z
N MET A 1 19.39 -92.17 13.87
CA MET A 1 19.19 -91.08 12.89
C MET A 1 17.75 -90.58 12.95
N LYS A 2 17.53 -89.36 13.46
CA LYS A 2 16.38 -88.51 13.11
C LYS A 2 16.95 -87.09 12.96
N LYS A 3 16.88 -86.54 11.74
CA LYS A 3 17.42 -85.23 11.37
C LYS A 3 16.59 -84.12 12.03
N PHE A 4 17.28 -83.16 12.65
CA PHE A 4 16.72 -81.87 13.05
C PHE A 4 16.60 -80.97 11.82
N GLU A 5 15.40 -80.47 11.52
CA GLU A 5 15.20 -79.33 10.61
C GLU A 5 15.22 -78.02 11.41
N PRO A 6 15.89 -76.97 10.93
CA PRO A 6 15.85 -75.67 11.59
C PRO A 6 14.58 -74.91 11.20
N GLN A 7 13.83 -74.44 12.21
CA GLN A 7 12.75 -73.48 12.01
C GLN A 7 13.27 -72.22 11.34
N LYS A 8 12.78 -71.95 10.12
CA LYS A 8 12.99 -70.72 9.38
C LYS A 8 12.38 -69.57 10.19
N ARG A 9 13.22 -68.69 10.76
CA ARG A 9 12.77 -67.42 11.34
C ARG A 9 12.14 -66.60 10.21
N ILE A 10 10.81 -66.48 10.24
CA ILE A 10 10.07 -65.51 9.45
C ILE A 10 10.44 -64.15 10.05
N GLY A 11 11.32 -63.40 9.37
CA GLY A 11 11.60 -62.01 9.72
C GLY A 11 10.30 -61.21 9.67
N LYS A 12 9.96 -60.54 10.77
CA LYS A 12 8.78 -59.68 10.84
C LYS A 12 8.95 -58.54 9.81
N PRO A 13 8.00 -58.34 8.88
CA PRO A 13 8.06 -57.24 7.90
C PRO A 13 7.93 -55.84 8.53
N THR A 14 7.67 -55.73 9.84
CA THR A 14 7.54 -54.45 10.56
C THR A 14 8.88 -53.76 10.83
N ILE A 15 9.98 -54.51 10.98
CA ILE A 15 11.30 -53.94 11.34
C ILE A 15 11.88 -53.14 10.16
N GLY A 16 11.66 -53.59 8.92
CA GLY A 16 12.10 -52.87 7.73
C GLY A 16 11.36 -51.55 7.53
N LEU A 17 10.04 -51.53 7.79
CA LEU A 17 9.21 -50.32 7.69
C LEU A 17 9.53 -49.29 8.79
N GLU A 18 9.78 -49.75 10.02
CA GLU A 18 10.23 -48.88 11.11
C GLU A 18 11.62 -48.31 10.81
N GLN A 19 12.55 -49.13 10.30
CA GLN A 19 13.88 -48.67 9.94
C GLN A 19 13.88 -47.71 8.74
N GLU A 20 13.05 -47.93 7.72
CA GLU A 20 12.85 -46.99 6.62
C GLU A 20 12.26 -45.67 7.12
N ARG A 21 11.26 -45.72 8.01
CA ARG A 21 10.67 -44.52 8.62
C ARG A 21 11.69 -43.73 9.46
N ASP A 22 12.46 -44.43 10.30
CA ASP A 22 13.48 -43.81 11.15
C ASP A 22 14.63 -43.21 10.30
N LEU A 23 14.98 -43.84 9.18
CA LEU A 23 15.94 -43.31 8.22
C LEU A 23 15.41 -42.06 7.50
N ASP A 24 14.14 -42.06 7.11
CA ASP A 24 13.47 -40.90 6.51
C ASP A 24 13.37 -39.74 7.53
N GLU A 25 12.96 -40.01 8.77
CA GLU A 25 12.90 -39.04 9.86
C GLU A 25 14.29 -38.46 10.18
N ALA A 26 15.32 -39.30 10.25
CA ALA A 26 16.70 -38.85 10.43
C ALA A 26 17.19 -38.00 9.25
N GLY A 27 16.80 -38.36 8.01
CA GLY A 27 17.08 -37.59 6.80
C GLY A 27 16.45 -36.20 6.85
N TYR A 28 15.16 -36.12 7.21
CA TYR A 28 14.45 -34.85 7.38
C TYR A 28 15.04 -34.00 8.49
N ALA A 29 15.40 -34.60 9.63
CA ALA A 29 16.04 -33.90 10.74
C ALA A 29 17.42 -33.34 10.35
N ALA A 30 18.20 -34.11 9.58
CA ALA A 30 19.50 -33.65 9.09
C ALA A 30 19.36 -32.52 8.06
N GLU A 31 18.39 -32.60 7.15
CA GLU A 31 18.08 -31.52 6.20
C GLU A 31 17.59 -30.26 6.93
N TYR A 32 16.72 -30.43 7.93
CA TYR A 32 16.25 -29.34 8.79
C TYR A 32 17.42 -28.62 9.46
N GLN A 33 18.30 -29.35 10.16
CA GLN A 33 19.48 -28.78 10.82
C GLN A 33 20.41 -28.08 9.83
N ARG A 34 20.57 -28.65 8.62
CA ARG A 34 21.37 -28.03 7.56
C ARG A 34 20.77 -26.70 7.09
N LEU A 35 19.46 -26.64 6.85
CA LEU A 35 18.78 -25.42 6.41
C LEU A 35 18.72 -24.38 7.52
N GLU A 36 18.52 -24.81 8.76
CA GLU A 36 18.52 -23.95 9.94
C GLU A 36 19.89 -23.33 10.16
N ALA A 37 20.98 -24.09 9.99
CA ALA A 37 22.34 -23.56 10.01
C ALA A 37 22.65 -22.58 8.86
N GLN A 38 21.86 -22.60 7.78
CA GLN A 38 21.96 -21.65 6.67
C GLN A 38 21.14 -20.37 6.87
N LEU A 39 20.17 -20.37 7.79
CA LEU A 39 19.48 -19.14 8.21
C LEU A 39 20.50 -18.17 8.82
N GLY A 40 20.50 -16.92 8.37
CA GLY A 40 21.51 -15.96 8.78
C GLY A 40 22.93 -16.33 8.32
N SER A 41 23.11 -17.22 7.33
CA SER A 41 24.43 -17.55 6.76
C SER A 41 25.24 -16.34 6.30
N GLY A 42 24.58 -15.22 5.99
CA GLY A 42 25.25 -13.94 5.76
C GLY A 42 26.14 -13.50 6.92
N MET A 43 25.84 -13.90 8.17
CA MET A 43 26.62 -13.56 9.36
C MET A 43 28.05 -14.11 9.32
N ASN A 44 28.31 -15.19 8.57
CA ASN A 44 29.65 -15.75 8.40
C ASN A 44 30.63 -14.78 7.72
N SER A 45 30.11 -13.74 7.04
CA SER A 45 30.93 -12.73 6.36
C SER A 45 31.31 -11.52 7.23
N ILE A 46 30.84 -11.48 8.48
CA ILE A 46 31.01 -10.35 9.39
C ILE A 46 32.36 -10.42 10.10
N VAL A 47 33.10 -9.31 10.09
CA VAL A 47 34.31 -9.12 10.87
C VAL A 47 33.93 -8.39 12.16
N GLU A 48 34.02 -9.10 13.29
CA GLU A 48 33.76 -8.50 14.60
C GLU A 48 35.02 -7.79 15.09
N LYS A 49 34.88 -6.51 15.46
CA LYS A 49 35.96 -5.79 16.12
C LYS A 49 35.76 -5.79 17.63
N PRO A 50 36.78 -6.19 18.41
CA PRO A 50 36.75 -5.97 19.85
C PRO A 50 36.76 -4.47 20.11
N PHE A 51 35.99 -4.06 21.10
CA PHE A 51 35.99 -2.68 21.55
C PHE A 51 37.39 -2.27 21.98
N THR A 52 37.98 -1.28 21.30
CA THR A 52 39.28 -0.71 21.68
C THR A 52 39.06 0.73 22.12
N HIS A 53 38.92 0.92 23.43
CA HIS A 53 38.94 2.27 24.02
C HIS A 53 40.36 2.80 23.94
N LYS A 54 40.64 3.73 23.02
CA LYS A 54 41.84 4.57 23.08
C LYS A 54 41.46 5.82 23.88
N PRO A 55 41.88 5.95 25.15
CA PRO A 55 41.65 7.15 25.93
C PRO A 55 42.60 8.24 25.42
N ASP A 56 42.28 8.91 24.31
CA ASP A 56 43.01 10.12 23.88
C ASP A 56 42.15 10.95 22.94
N VAL A 57 41.49 11.97 23.49
CA VAL A 57 41.85 13.39 23.38
C VAL A 57 40.99 14.08 24.44
N ALA A 58 41.65 14.76 25.38
CA ALA A 58 40.98 15.69 26.29
C ALA A 58 40.16 16.68 25.46
N LEU A 59 38.83 16.50 25.43
CA LEU A 59 37.91 17.51 24.93
C LEU A 59 38.14 18.75 25.79
N GLN A 60 38.86 19.73 25.24
CA GLN A 60 38.90 21.07 25.79
C GLN A 60 37.45 21.50 26.00
N ALA A 61 37.08 21.69 27.27
CA ALA A 61 35.80 22.22 27.66
C ALA A 61 35.67 23.63 27.07
N GLY A 62 35.08 23.70 25.87
CA GLY A 62 34.64 24.93 25.25
C GLY A 62 33.56 25.56 26.13
N THR A 63 33.68 26.87 26.30
CA THR A 63 32.81 27.78 27.05
C THR A 63 31.30 27.50 26.92
N PRO A 64 30.50 27.84 27.95
CA PRO A 64 29.07 27.55 27.98
C PRO A 64 28.33 28.45 26.99
N SER A 65 28.16 27.97 25.77
CA SER A 65 27.17 28.51 24.83
C SER A 65 25.94 27.62 24.87
N HIS A 66 24.76 28.23 24.99
CA HIS A 66 23.45 27.57 24.98
C HIS A 66 23.10 27.01 23.59
N GLN A 67 23.93 26.13 23.05
CA GLN A 67 23.56 25.22 21.98
C GLN A 67 23.70 23.80 22.52
N ARG A 68 22.62 23.02 22.44
CA ARG A 68 22.58 21.62 22.89
C ARG A 68 23.48 20.79 21.98
N GLY A 69 24.78 20.77 22.27
CA GLY A 69 25.78 19.96 21.57
C GLY A 69 25.58 18.47 21.85
N LEU A 70 26.13 17.63 20.96
CA LEU A 70 26.18 16.18 21.16
C LEU A 70 26.92 15.87 22.46
N SER A 71 26.40 14.93 23.26
CA SER A 71 27.07 14.47 24.48
C SER A 71 28.45 13.90 24.15
N GLY A 72 29.43 14.02 25.05
CA GLY A 72 30.79 13.48 24.83
C GLY A 72 30.79 12.00 24.43
N SER A 73 29.83 11.21 24.93
CA SER A 73 29.65 9.82 24.53
C SER A 73 29.10 9.65 23.10
N GLU A 74 28.26 10.58 22.63
CA GLU A 74 27.72 10.55 21.27
C GLU A 74 28.80 10.88 20.24
N VAL A 75 29.70 11.81 20.56
CA VAL A 75 30.85 12.15 19.70
C VAL A 75 31.79 10.96 19.56
N VAL A 76 32.08 10.24 20.65
CA VAL A 76 32.91 9.03 20.62
C VAL A 76 32.26 7.93 19.78
N CYS A 77 30.96 7.66 19.99
CA CYS A 77 30.24 6.68 19.17
C CYS A 77 30.19 7.07 17.69
N ALA A 78 29.97 8.35 17.37
CA ALA A 78 29.95 8.83 15.99
C ALA A 78 31.32 8.71 15.30
N ASN A 79 32.41 8.97 16.02
CA ASN A 79 33.76 8.78 15.50
C ASN A 79 34.08 7.30 15.28
N ALA A 80 33.71 6.43 16.22
CA ALA A 80 33.87 4.98 16.08
C ALA A 80 33.06 4.44 14.90
N ALA A 81 31.81 4.90 14.73
CA ALA A 81 30.96 4.55 13.59
C ALA A 81 31.57 5.00 12.26
N ALA A 82 32.13 6.22 12.20
CA ALA A 82 32.79 6.73 10.99
C ALA A 82 34.07 5.96 10.64
N GLU A 83 34.84 5.53 11.64
CA GLU A 83 36.03 4.68 11.44
C GLU A 83 35.62 3.28 10.94
N ALA A 84 34.59 2.69 11.54
CA ALA A 84 34.01 1.42 11.14
C ALA A 84 33.53 1.41 9.69
N GLN A 85 32.82 2.47 9.30
CA GLN A 85 32.32 2.62 7.94
C GLN A 85 33.46 2.71 6.93
N LYS A 86 34.51 3.50 7.20
CA LYS A 86 35.70 3.59 6.34
C LYS A 86 36.42 2.26 6.20
N GLU A 87 36.48 1.49 7.27
CA GLU A 87 37.11 0.18 7.25
C GLU A 87 36.26 -0.85 6.51
N ALA A 88 34.94 -0.84 6.70
CA ALA A 88 34.04 -1.68 5.91
C ALA A 88 34.26 -1.42 4.41
N GLU A 89 34.37 -0.15 4.01
CA GLU A 89 34.70 0.26 2.64
C GLU A 89 36.10 -0.20 2.19
N THR A 90 37.11 -0.15 3.06
CA THR A 90 38.49 -0.54 2.71
C THR A 90 38.65 -2.07 2.61
N THR A 91 37.94 -2.81 3.45
CA THR A 91 38.05 -4.27 3.55
C THR A 91 37.03 -5.02 2.70
N GLU A 92 36.05 -4.31 2.13
CA GLU A 92 34.89 -4.85 1.40
C GLU A 92 34.10 -5.91 2.21
N ARG A 93 34.13 -5.80 3.54
CA ARG A 93 33.46 -6.72 4.48
C ARG A 93 32.56 -5.97 5.45
N ILE A 94 31.56 -6.67 5.98
CA ILE A 94 30.66 -6.12 7.00
C ILE A 94 31.42 -6.06 8.32
N VAL A 95 31.45 -4.90 8.96
CA VAL A 95 32.14 -4.70 10.24
C VAL A 95 31.09 -4.58 11.34
N ALA A 96 31.22 -5.39 12.39
CA ALA A 96 30.37 -5.30 13.58
C ALA A 96 31.13 -4.71 14.76
N ILE A 97 30.55 -3.69 15.39
CA ILE A 97 31.07 -3.04 16.59
C ILE A 97 30.09 -3.26 17.75
N PRO A 98 30.56 -3.67 18.93
CA PRO A 98 29.72 -3.69 20.12
C PRO A 98 29.37 -2.27 20.58
N ASP A 99 28.09 -2.02 20.77
CA ASP A 99 27.52 -0.79 21.31
C ASP A 99 27.79 -0.70 22.81
N ILE A 100 28.25 0.47 23.24
CA ILE A 100 28.48 0.73 24.67
C ILE A 100 27.11 0.98 25.32
N THR A 101 26.69 0.13 26.25
CA THR A 101 25.58 0.44 27.17
C THR A 101 26.19 1.07 28.42
N VAL A 102 26.43 2.38 28.40
CA VAL A 102 26.75 3.10 29.65
C VAL A 102 25.43 3.29 30.37
N ASP A 103 25.24 2.52 31.44
CA ASP A 103 24.07 2.61 32.30
C ASP A 103 24.18 3.90 33.14
N ILE A 104 23.51 4.98 32.70
CA ILE A 104 23.50 6.27 33.42
C ILE A 104 22.47 6.23 34.58
N SER A 105 21.68 5.15 34.70
CA SER A 105 20.65 5.04 35.73
C SER A 105 21.22 4.96 37.16
N ASP A 106 22.47 4.52 37.34
CA ASP A 106 23.14 4.49 38.64
C ASP A 106 23.67 5.87 39.11
N PHE A 107 23.63 6.92 38.28
CA PHE A 107 24.20 8.24 38.62
C PHE A 107 23.17 9.35 38.90
N HIS A 108 21.89 9.13 38.63
CA HIS A 108 20.84 10.14 38.86
C HIS A 108 19.75 9.62 39.80
N ALA A 109 20.07 9.60 41.10
CA ALA A 109 19.06 9.55 42.14
C ALA A 109 18.36 10.92 42.25
N GLY A 110 17.30 11.13 41.47
CA GLY A 110 16.40 12.29 41.63
C GLY A 110 15.81 12.79 40.32
N SER A 111 14.48 12.80 40.26
CA SER A 111 13.59 13.44 39.26
C SER A 111 13.68 12.97 37.80
N ASP A 112 12.88 11.96 37.44
CA ASP A 112 11.64 12.11 36.66
C ASP A 112 11.12 10.72 36.24
N PHE A 113 9.98 10.36 36.83
CA PHE A 113 9.37 9.04 36.76
C PHE A 113 8.35 9.02 35.60
N ASP A 114 8.80 8.78 34.36
CA ASP A 114 7.91 8.32 33.27
C ASP A 114 8.61 7.83 31.98
N SER A 115 9.93 7.65 31.98
CA SER A 115 10.67 7.07 30.83
C SER A 115 11.28 5.69 31.09
N GLY A 116 11.03 5.12 32.27
CA GLY A 116 11.63 3.87 32.72
C GLY A 116 10.59 2.78 32.94
N SER A 117 10.12 2.13 31.88
CA SER A 117 9.47 0.82 31.99
C SER A 117 9.51 0.09 30.65
N ILE A 118 10.58 -0.67 30.47
CA ILE A 118 10.71 -2.02 29.87
C ILE A 118 12.23 -2.26 29.81
N LEU A 119 12.85 -2.36 30.98
CA LEU A 119 14.23 -2.85 31.17
C LEU A 119 14.37 -3.37 32.62
N THR A 120 13.30 -3.97 33.17
CA THR A 120 13.38 -4.63 34.46
C THR A 120 13.50 -6.14 34.26
N ALA A 121 14.64 -6.62 34.75
CA ALA A 121 14.87 -7.96 35.27
C ALA A 121 14.69 -9.12 34.28
N ASP A 122 15.75 -9.42 33.54
CA ASP A 122 16.11 -10.83 33.41
C ASP A 122 17.60 -11.03 33.69
N THR A 123 17.85 -12.01 34.55
CA THR A 123 19.12 -12.27 35.23
C THR A 123 20.24 -12.64 34.26
N GLY A 124 21.47 -12.29 34.64
CA GLY A 124 22.67 -12.44 33.82
C GLY A 124 22.87 -13.86 33.30
N LEU A 125 22.96 -13.97 31.98
CA LEU A 125 23.73 -14.96 31.20
C LEU A 125 23.55 -14.76 29.66
N GLY A 126 22.64 -13.90 29.20
CA GLY A 126 22.42 -13.57 27.78
C GLY A 126 23.08 -12.29 27.24
N LYS A 127 23.86 -11.54 28.05
CA LYS A 127 24.38 -10.19 27.72
C LYS A 127 25.39 -10.10 26.56
N SER A 128 25.75 -11.20 25.90
CA SER A 128 26.88 -11.24 24.95
C SER A 128 26.56 -10.74 23.52
N GLN A 129 25.29 -10.56 23.12
CA GLN A 129 24.93 -10.22 21.73
C GLN A 129 24.03 -8.98 21.58
N GLY A 130 23.51 -8.41 22.68
CA GLY A 130 22.41 -7.44 22.69
C GLY A 130 22.67 -6.00 22.22
N GLY A 131 23.77 -5.73 21.52
CA GLY A 131 24.03 -4.39 21.01
C GLY A 131 25.26 -4.41 20.14
N LYS A 132 25.17 -4.98 18.94
CA LYS A 132 26.19 -4.80 17.90
C LYS A 132 25.60 -3.89 16.82
N SER A 133 26.36 -2.86 16.43
CA SER A 133 26.09 -2.02 15.27
C SER A 133 26.87 -2.57 14.07
N TYR A 134 26.18 -2.69 12.95
CA TYR A 134 26.73 -3.26 11.72
C TYR A 134 26.92 -2.16 10.67
N PHE A 135 28.12 -2.13 10.09
CA PHE A 135 28.52 -1.20 9.03
C PHE A 135 28.81 -1.97 7.76
N PHE A 136 28.34 -1.45 6.64
CA PHE A 136 28.32 -2.15 5.36
C PHE A 136 29.19 -1.43 4.33
N PRO A 137 29.97 -2.17 3.51
CA PRO A 137 30.68 -1.59 2.39
C PRO A 137 29.70 -1.08 1.33
N ASP A 138 30.16 -0.12 0.53
CA ASP A 138 29.47 0.29 -0.68
C ASP A 138 29.41 -0.90 -1.66
N ASP A 139 28.20 -1.28 -2.08
CA ASP A 139 28.00 -2.33 -3.09
C ASP A 139 28.20 -1.74 -4.50
N PRO A 140 29.30 -2.06 -5.23
CA PRO A 140 29.55 -1.51 -6.57
C PRO A 140 28.46 -1.96 -7.57
N GLU A 141 27.95 -3.18 -7.42
CA GLU A 141 26.91 -3.78 -8.26
C GLU A 141 25.51 -3.74 -7.64
N GLN A 142 25.14 -2.63 -6.98
CA GLN A 142 23.81 -2.53 -6.40
C GLN A 142 22.70 -2.71 -7.47
N PRO A 143 21.80 -3.71 -7.30
CA PRO A 143 20.78 -4.01 -8.29
C PRO A 143 19.73 -2.90 -8.35
N SER A 144 19.13 -2.74 -9.52
CA SER A 144 18.23 -1.62 -9.82
C SER A 144 16.96 -2.08 -10.53
N TRP A 145 16.37 -3.17 -10.05
CA TRP A 145 15.07 -3.64 -10.57
C TRP A 145 14.01 -2.56 -10.38
N ARG A 146 13.14 -2.42 -11.40
CA ARG A 146 12.03 -1.46 -11.44
C ARG A 146 10.84 -2.07 -12.17
N PRO A 147 9.61 -1.75 -11.75
CA PRO A 147 8.41 -2.13 -12.47
C PRO A 147 8.28 -1.29 -13.75
N PHE A 148 7.49 -1.81 -14.70
CA PHE A 148 7.26 -1.18 -15.99
C PHE A 148 6.72 0.25 -15.87
N SER A 149 5.78 0.51 -14.96
CA SER A 149 5.16 1.83 -14.74
C SER A 149 6.07 2.87 -14.07
N MET A 150 7.27 2.46 -13.64
CA MET A 150 8.32 3.33 -13.08
C MET A 150 9.51 3.45 -14.04
N GLY A 151 9.46 2.74 -15.18
CA GLY A 151 10.49 2.80 -16.20
C GLY A 151 10.59 4.19 -16.83
N ARG A 152 11.80 4.56 -17.25
CA ARG A 152 12.04 5.77 -18.05
C ARG A 152 11.11 5.90 -19.27
N PRO A 153 10.89 4.86 -20.11
CA PRO A 153 10.01 5.01 -21.28
C PRO A 153 8.56 5.30 -20.90
N TRP A 154 8.07 4.68 -19.83
CA TRP A 154 6.72 4.93 -19.32
C TRP A 154 6.56 6.35 -18.79
N LEU A 155 7.49 6.81 -17.95
CA LEU A 155 7.45 8.18 -17.43
C LEU A 155 7.58 9.22 -18.56
N SER A 156 8.42 8.98 -19.58
CA SER A 156 8.50 9.88 -20.74
C SER A 156 7.22 9.90 -21.55
N MET A 157 6.53 8.76 -21.67
CA MET A 157 5.22 8.68 -22.32
C MET A 157 4.18 9.51 -21.55
N LEU A 158 4.13 9.41 -20.22
CA LEU A 158 3.19 10.20 -19.40
C LEU A 158 3.43 11.71 -19.51
N ILE A 159 4.69 12.14 -19.56
CA ILE A 159 5.07 13.54 -19.75
C ILE A 159 4.68 14.02 -21.15
N PHE A 160 4.97 13.22 -22.19
CA PHE A 160 4.59 13.56 -23.56
C PHE A 160 3.07 13.69 -23.71
N ILE A 161 2.30 12.74 -23.16
CA ILE A 161 0.84 12.80 -23.15
C ILE A 161 0.35 14.06 -22.41
N ALA A 162 0.97 14.43 -21.29
CA ALA A 162 0.61 15.65 -20.55
C ALA A 162 0.76 16.91 -21.42
N ILE A 163 1.92 17.06 -22.07
CA ILE A 163 2.23 18.20 -22.93
C ILE A 163 1.34 18.21 -24.17
N ALA A 164 1.10 17.05 -24.78
CA ALA A 164 0.21 16.92 -25.93
C ALA A 164 -1.24 17.29 -25.57
N LEU A 165 -1.76 16.82 -24.43
CA LEU A 165 -3.10 17.18 -23.96
C LEU A 165 -3.19 18.66 -23.57
N ALA A 166 -2.16 19.24 -22.96
CA ALA A 166 -2.12 20.68 -22.65
C ALA A 166 -2.12 21.52 -23.93
N GLY A 167 -1.29 21.14 -24.92
CA GLY A 167 -1.23 21.79 -26.22
C GLY A 167 -2.55 21.67 -26.98
N LEU A 168 -3.18 20.49 -26.94
CA LEU A 168 -4.50 20.26 -27.55
C LEU A 168 -5.58 21.12 -26.87
N GLN A 169 -5.62 21.16 -25.53
CA GLN A 169 -6.59 21.96 -24.79
C GLN A 169 -6.44 23.47 -25.07
N GLU A 170 -5.20 23.96 -25.11
CA GLU A 170 -4.92 25.36 -25.45
C GLU A 170 -5.24 25.66 -26.92
N PHE A 171 -4.90 24.76 -27.85
CA PHE A 171 -5.24 24.88 -29.27
C PHE A 171 -6.77 24.97 -29.47
N LEU A 172 -7.53 24.09 -28.79
CA LEU A 172 -8.99 24.13 -28.84
C LEU A 172 -9.55 25.43 -28.24
N CYS A 173 -8.95 25.95 -27.16
CA CYS A 173 -9.31 27.23 -26.57
C CYS A 173 -9.06 28.40 -27.54
N GLN A 174 -7.89 28.45 -28.20
CA GLN A 174 -7.55 29.48 -29.17
C GLN A 174 -8.45 29.39 -30.42
N LEU A 175 -8.74 28.18 -30.87
CA LEU A 175 -9.67 27.95 -31.97
C LEU A 175 -11.09 28.42 -31.61
N SER A 176 -11.55 28.15 -30.38
CA SER A 176 -12.82 28.68 -29.88
C SER A 176 -12.84 30.20 -29.91
N LEU A 177 -11.79 30.86 -29.40
CA LEU A 177 -11.69 32.32 -29.34
C LEU A 177 -11.61 32.96 -30.73
N LYS A 178 -10.90 32.32 -31.67
CA LYS A 178 -10.81 32.78 -33.05
C LYS A 178 -12.18 32.76 -33.72
N ARG A 179 -12.93 31.67 -33.56
CA ARG A 179 -14.29 31.54 -34.12
C ARG A 179 -15.29 32.51 -33.50
N ILE A 180 -15.18 32.77 -32.19
CA ILE A 180 -16.01 33.79 -31.52
C ILE A 180 -15.70 35.20 -32.05
N ARG A 181 -14.45 35.45 -32.46
CA ARG A 181 -14.06 36.74 -33.06
C ARG A 181 -14.53 36.89 -34.50
N GLU A 182 -14.58 35.79 -35.26
CA GLU A 182 -15.07 35.76 -36.64
C GLU A 182 -16.59 35.88 -36.70
N ASP A 183 -17.31 35.10 -35.86
CA ASP A 183 -18.76 35.14 -35.70
C ASP A 183 -19.13 35.17 -34.22
N GLU A 184 -19.87 36.21 -33.76
CA GLU A 184 -20.27 36.36 -32.36
C GLU A 184 -21.15 35.21 -31.85
N ASP A 185 -21.86 34.51 -32.74
CA ASP A 185 -22.68 33.32 -32.46
C ASP A 185 -21.94 32.00 -32.75
N GLY A 186 -20.75 32.07 -33.34
CA GLY A 186 -19.93 30.92 -33.72
C GLY A 186 -19.36 30.12 -32.54
N GLY A 187 -18.95 28.87 -32.80
CA GLY A 187 -18.28 28.01 -31.83
C GLY A 187 -17.59 26.80 -32.47
N LEU A 188 -17.10 25.85 -31.66
CA LEU A 188 -16.44 24.65 -32.18
C LEU A 188 -17.40 23.77 -32.97
N VAL A 189 -18.63 23.64 -32.48
CA VAL A 189 -19.72 22.91 -33.12
C VAL A 189 -21.00 23.72 -32.93
N THR A 190 -21.70 23.97 -34.03
CA THR A 190 -23.01 24.63 -34.04
C THR A 190 -24.12 23.60 -34.30
N PHE A 191 -25.24 23.72 -33.59
CA PHE A 191 -26.40 22.85 -33.76
C PHE A 191 -27.69 23.53 -33.32
N ILE A 192 -28.83 23.12 -33.90
CA ILE A 192 -30.15 23.64 -33.53
C ILE A 192 -30.80 22.70 -32.51
N LYS A 193 -30.93 21.40 -32.84
CA LYS A 193 -31.34 20.33 -31.92
C LYS A 193 -30.19 19.32 -31.70
N PRO A 194 -29.96 18.86 -30.45
CA PRO A 194 -28.94 17.83 -30.18
C PRO A 194 -29.14 16.51 -30.96
N GLY A 195 -30.38 16.21 -31.34
CA GLY A 195 -30.74 15.00 -32.11
C GLY A 195 -30.33 15.04 -33.59
N ASP A 196 -30.03 16.23 -34.13
CA ASP A 196 -29.65 16.39 -35.54
C ASP A 196 -28.14 16.19 -35.77
N LEU A 197 -27.35 16.13 -34.68
CA LEU A 197 -25.94 15.80 -34.79
C LEU A 197 -25.75 14.28 -34.96
N SER A 198 -24.78 13.92 -35.80
CA SER A 198 -24.23 12.56 -35.81
C SER A 198 -23.79 12.15 -34.39
N VAL A 199 -24.11 10.90 -34.02
CA VAL A 199 -23.73 10.28 -32.74
C VAL A 199 -22.25 10.43 -32.44
N THR A 200 -21.40 10.34 -33.47
CA THR A 200 -19.94 10.48 -33.32
C THR A 200 -19.55 11.90 -32.92
N LYS A 201 -20.16 12.93 -33.52
CA LYS A 201 -19.92 14.33 -33.16
C LYS A 201 -20.36 14.58 -31.72
N PHE A 202 -21.57 14.13 -31.35
CA PHE A 202 -22.10 14.28 -29.99
C PHE A 202 -21.19 13.65 -28.93
N PHE A 203 -20.75 12.41 -29.17
CA PHE A 203 -19.84 11.71 -28.27
C PHE A 203 -18.48 12.40 -28.11
N THR A 204 -17.93 12.91 -29.23
CA THR A 204 -16.60 13.51 -29.28
C THR A 204 -16.51 14.80 -28.47
N TRP A 205 -17.54 15.64 -28.47
CA TRP A 205 -17.47 16.89 -27.70
C TRP A 205 -17.87 16.71 -26.23
N LYS A 206 -18.83 15.81 -25.93
CA LYS A 206 -19.38 15.69 -24.56
C LYS A 206 -18.59 14.72 -23.68
N TYR A 207 -18.27 13.53 -24.17
CA TYR A 207 -17.70 12.46 -23.34
C TYR A 207 -16.20 12.26 -23.57
N ALA A 208 -15.74 12.32 -24.82
CA ALA A 208 -14.36 11.96 -25.17
C ALA A 208 -13.27 12.75 -24.39
N PRO A 209 -13.41 14.08 -24.12
CA PRO A 209 -12.38 14.81 -23.39
C PRO A 209 -12.24 14.30 -21.96
N ILE A 210 -13.36 14.12 -21.25
CA ILE A 210 -13.38 13.67 -19.85
C ILE A 210 -12.87 12.21 -19.78
N MET A 211 -13.32 11.33 -20.67
CA MET A 211 -12.81 9.95 -20.73
C MET A 211 -11.30 9.88 -20.97
N THR A 212 -10.76 10.76 -21.82
CA THR A 212 -9.32 10.83 -22.09
C THR A 212 -8.54 11.23 -20.83
N PHE A 213 -9.04 12.22 -20.08
CA PHE A 213 -8.41 12.64 -18.83
C PHE A 213 -8.54 11.61 -17.70
N VAL A 214 -9.68 10.93 -17.62
CA VAL A 214 -9.88 9.81 -16.68
C VAL A 214 -8.89 8.68 -16.98
N PHE A 215 -8.76 8.27 -18.25
CA PHE A 215 -7.79 7.26 -18.65
C PHE A 215 -6.35 7.68 -18.32
N TYR A 216 -5.99 8.94 -18.61
CA TYR A 216 -4.70 9.50 -18.24
C TYR A 216 -4.46 9.46 -16.71
N GLY A 217 -5.49 9.77 -15.92
CA GLY A 217 -5.46 9.66 -14.46
C GLY A 217 -5.21 8.23 -13.98
N ILE A 218 -5.80 7.22 -14.62
CA ILE A 218 -5.57 5.80 -14.29
C ILE A 218 -4.10 5.41 -14.56
N LEU A 219 -3.50 5.89 -15.65
CA LEU A 219 -2.08 5.63 -15.93
C LEU A 219 -1.17 6.20 -14.84
N TRP A 220 -1.48 7.39 -14.34
CA TRP A 220 -0.77 7.99 -13.19
C TRP A 220 -0.98 7.23 -11.88
N GLN A 221 -2.20 6.74 -11.61
CA GLN A 221 -2.47 5.89 -10.45
C GLN A 221 -1.59 4.62 -10.46
N MET A 222 -1.31 4.03 -11.63
CA MET A 222 -0.41 2.87 -11.74
C MET A 222 1.04 3.21 -11.34
N THR A 223 1.54 4.36 -11.76
CA THR A 223 2.88 4.82 -11.35
C THR A 223 2.92 5.13 -9.86
N ASP A 224 1.89 5.81 -9.33
CA ASP A 224 1.87 6.23 -7.94
C ASP A 224 1.76 5.11 -6.93
N PHE A 225 0.99 4.08 -7.29
CA PHE A 225 0.95 2.87 -6.49
C PHE A 225 2.34 2.22 -6.37
N GLU A 226 3.05 2.05 -7.49
CA GLU A 226 4.39 1.43 -7.50
C GLU A 226 5.44 2.26 -6.77
N VAL A 227 5.42 3.59 -6.93
CA VAL A 227 6.32 4.49 -6.20
C VAL A 227 6.11 4.35 -4.69
N LYS A 228 4.86 4.37 -4.22
CA LYS A 228 4.54 4.20 -2.80
C LYS A 228 4.95 2.83 -2.25
N ARG A 229 4.71 1.77 -3.03
CA ARG A 229 5.06 0.39 -2.66
C ARG A 229 6.58 0.21 -2.54
N LEU A 230 7.35 0.82 -3.44
CA LEU A 230 8.80 0.61 -3.52
C LEU A 230 9.63 1.62 -2.71
N GLU A 231 9.05 2.75 -2.29
CA GLU A 231 9.77 3.78 -1.52
C GLU A 231 10.50 3.23 -0.30
N PRO A 232 9.92 2.35 0.56
CA PRO A 232 10.65 1.79 1.69
C PRO A 232 11.97 1.11 1.30
N TYR A 233 11.99 0.41 0.16
CA TYR A 233 13.20 -0.26 -0.34
C TYR A 233 14.23 0.72 -0.88
N TYR A 234 13.80 1.81 -1.53
CA TYR A 234 14.72 2.90 -1.93
C TYR A 234 15.32 3.65 -0.74
N GLN A 235 14.64 3.66 0.40
CA GLN A 235 15.18 4.21 1.64
C GLN A 235 16.21 3.25 2.25
N LEU A 236 15.89 1.96 2.29
CA LEU A 236 16.79 0.91 2.78
C LEU A 236 18.04 0.72 1.91
N SER A 237 17.98 1.07 0.62
CA SER A 237 19.10 0.95 -0.32
C SER A 237 20.12 2.08 -0.23
N LYS A 238 19.91 3.08 0.64
CA LYS A 238 20.87 4.15 0.91
C LYS A 238 22.14 3.59 1.56
N LYS A 239 23.28 4.23 1.31
CA LYS A 239 24.60 3.84 1.85
C LYS A 239 24.60 3.70 3.38
N THR A 240 23.96 4.63 4.08
CA THR A 240 23.88 4.65 5.55
C THR A 240 22.60 4.00 6.09
N GLY A 241 21.86 3.28 5.24
CA GLY A 241 20.54 2.72 5.55
C GLY A 241 19.47 3.80 5.78
N ALA A 242 18.35 3.37 6.36
CA ALA A 242 17.23 4.22 6.78
C ALA A 242 16.75 3.83 8.18
N THR A 243 16.14 4.77 8.90
CA THR A 243 15.47 4.45 10.18
C THR A 243 14.22 3.60 9.92
N ALA A 244 13.75 2.86 10.93
CA ALA A 244 12.50 2.10 10.80
C ALA A 244 11.31 2.98 10.42
N GLY A 245 11.21 4.19 11.00
CA GLY A 245 10.14 5.15 10.72
C GLY A 245 10.10 5.60 9.25
N GLU A 246 11.27 5.77 8.62
CA GLU A 246 11.38 6.17 7.21
C GLU A 246 11.22 5.00 6.23
N SER A 247 11.30 3.74 6.70
CA SER A 247 11.34 2.53 5.87
C SER A 247 10.36 1.44 6.33
N LEU A 248 10.74 0.56 7.24
CA LEU A 248 9.99 -0.65 7.62
C LEU A 248 8.60 -0.38 8.20
N ASN A 249 8.46 0.73 8.93
CA ASN A 249 7.22 1.18 9.58
C ASN A 249 6.41 2.13 8.70
N MET A 250 6.86 2.38 7.47
CA MET A 250 6.18 3.26 6.55
C MET A 250 4.93 2.59 5.98
N ASP A 251 3.81 3.31 6.00
CA ASP A 251 2.56 2.86 5.39
C ASP A 251 1.94 3.99 4.55
N TYR A 252 2.16 3.89 3.23
CA TYR A 252 1.54 4.77 2.23
C TYR A 252 0.36 4.13 1.49
N LEU A 253 0.19 2.81 1.62
CA LEU A 253 -0.78 2.05 0.83
C LEU A 253 -2.16 2.02 1.50
N THR A 254 -2.21 1.92 2.83
CA THR A 254 -3.48 1.93 3.60
C THR A 254 -3.89 3.34 4.02
N PHE A 255 -2.95 4.28 3.98
CA PHE A 255 -3.18 5.66 4.42
C PHE A 255 -4.08 6.39 3.41
N MET A 256 -4.80 7.42 3.88
CA MET A 256 -5.67 8.23 3.03
C MET A 256 -4.87 8.83 1.88
N SER A 257 -5.14 8.40 0.65
CA SER A 257 -4.24 8.62 -0.49
C SER A 257 -3.98 10.10 -0.80
N TRP A 258 -4.91 10.99 -0.45
CA TRP A 258 -4.77 12.43 -0.62
C TRP A 258 -3.94 13.13 0.47
N LEU A 259 -3.75 12.51 1.64
CA LEU A 259 -2.90 13.02 2.72
C LEU A 259 -1.45 12.50 2.63
N VAL A 260 -1.19 11.53 1.75
CA VAL A 260 0.15 10.96 1.53
C VAL A 260 1.21 12.03 1.20
N PRO A 261 0.97 13.03 0.33
CA PRO A 261 1.97 14.07 0.06
C PRO A 261 2.42 14.83 1.31
N LEU A 262 1.52 15.09 2.25
CA LEU A 262 1.82 15.82 3.49
C LEU A 262 2.72 14.96 4.41
N ARG A 263 2.41 13.67 4.52
CA ARG A 263 3.25 12.72 5.27
C ARG A 263 4.62 12.53 4.63
N ALA A 264 4.67 12.39 3.31
CA ALA A 264 5.91 12.25 2.56
C ALA A 264 6.80 13.50 2.64
N LEU A 265 6.20 14.70 2.73
CA LEU A 265 6.92 15.95 2.95
C LEU A 265 7.64 15.96 4.30
N HIS A 266 7.01 15.43 5.35
CA HIS A 266 7.63 15.31 6.68
C HIS A 266 8.89 14.42 6.65
N HIS A 267 8.84 13.29 5.93
CA HIS A 267 9.99 12.38 5.76
C HIS A 267 10.93 12.78 4.60
N LYS A 268 10.72 13.95 3.96
CA LYS A 268 11.53 14.47 2.84
C LYS A 268 11.64 13.49 1.65
N GLN A 269 10.58 12.74 1.38
CA GLN A 269 10.53 11.71 0.33
C GLN A 269 9.99 12.27 -0.98
N TYR A 270 10.84 12.98 -1.71
CA TYR A 270 10.44 13.73 -2.91
C TYR A 270 9.80 12.89 -4.02
N ALA A 271 10.22 11.63 -4.20
CA ALA A 271 9.65 10.75 -5.23
C ALA A 271 8.15 10.51 -4.99
N VAL A 272 7.77 10.16 -3.77
CA VAL A 272 6.37 9.99 -3.37
C VAL A 272 5.59 11.30 -3.50
N ILE A 273 6.17 12.44 -3.14
CA ILE A 273 5.50 13.75 -3.26
C ILE A 273 5.15 14.05 -4.73
N TYR A 274 6.12 14.00 -5.63
CA TYR A 274 5.88 14.31 -7.04
C TYR A 274 4.86 13.35 -7.65
N SER A 275 4.98 12.07 -7.35
CA SER A 275 4.05 11.04 -7.82
C SER A 275 2.62 11.27 -7.32
N SER A 276 2.45 11.44 -6.01
CA SER A 276 1.13 11.56 -5.40
C SER A 276 0.43 12.86 -5.75
N VAL A 277 1.15 13.98 -5.81
CA VAL A 277 0.56 15.24 -6.26
C VAL A 277 0.19 15.17 -7.75
N SER A 278 1.02 14.56 -8.60
CA SER A 278 0.69 14.34 -10.02
C SER A 278 -0.58 13.52 -10.18
N THR A 279 -0.73 12.43 -9.41
CA THR A 279 -1.91 11.58 -9.44
C THR A 279 -3.15 12.29 -8.91
N LEU A 280 -3.03 13.09 -7.85
CA LEU A 280 -4.16 13.90 -7.37
C LEU A 280 -4.60 14.90 -8.44
N VAL A 281 -3.67 15.67 -9.02
CA VAL A 281 -4.00 16.65 -10.07
C VAL A 281 -4.56 15.96 -11.32
N ALA A 282 -3.87 14.96 -11.87
CA ALA A 282 -4.25 14.29 -13.11
C ALA A 282 -5.55 13.49 -12.98
N SER A 283 -5.73 12.76 -11.87
CA SER A 283 -6.89 11.87 -11.73
C SER A 283 -8.11 12.55 -11.11
N SER A 284 -7.95 13.62 -10.32
CA SER A 284 -9.09 14.27 -9.63
C SER A 284 -9.38 15.69 -10.13
N LEU A 285 -8.38 16.58 -10.10
CA LEU A 285 -8.60 17.99 -10.43
C LEU A 285 -8.87 18.20 -11.93
N VAL A 286 -8.09 17.55 -12.80
CA VAL A 286 -8.21 17.73 -14.27
C VAL A 286 -9.60 17.33 -14.80
N PRO A 287 -10.19 16.17 -14.47
CA PRO A 287 -11.55 15.83 -14.92
C PRO A 287 -12.64 16.81 -14.42
N VAL A 288 -12.52 17.30 -13.19
CA VAL A 288 -13.48 18.27 -12.60
C VAL A 288 -13.39 19.60 -13.33
N LEU A 289 -12.18 20.11 -13.56
CA LEU A 289 -11.96 21.35 -14.31
C LEU A 289 -12.36 21.21 -15.79
N GLN A 290 -12.12 20.04 -16.40
CA GLN A 290 -12.54 19.79 -17.77
C GLN A 290 -14.07 19.77 -17.91
N SER A 291 -14.78 19.25 -16.92
CA SER A 291 -16.24 19.30 -16.90
C SER A 291 -16.77 20.74 -16.90
N ALA A 292 -16.02 21.70 -16.35
CA ALA A 292 -16.38 23.12 -16.33
C ALA A 292 -15.88 23.90 -17.55
N SER A 293 -14.94 23.34 -18.34
CA SER A 293 -14.31 24.06 -19.46
C SER A 293 -15.20 24.09 -20.70
N ILE A 294 -16.09 23.12 -20.88
CA ILE A 294 -16.98 23.01 -22.04
C ILE A 294 -18.34 23.64 -21.67
N VAL A 295 -18.71 24.71 -22.36
CA VAL A 295 -19.95 25.47 -22.13
C VAL A 295 -20.71 25.62 -23.44
N THR A 296 -22.05 25.56 -23.40
CA THR A 296 -22.87 25.88 -24.58
C THR A 296 -23.44 27.29 -24.50
N TYR A 297 -23.32 28.03 -25.62
CA TYR A 297 -23.83 29.37 -25.81
C TYR A 297 -25.01 29.35 -26.79
N PRO A 298 -26.05 30.18 -26.63
CA PRO A 298 -26.30 31.14 -25.55
C PRO A 298 -26.59 30.50 -24.17
N PRO A 299 -26.43 31.24 -23.05
CA PRO A 299 -26.70 30.75 -21.71
C PRO A 299 -28.16 30.31 -21.55
N LYS A 300 -28.44 29.38 -20.62
CA LYS A 300 -29.74 28.71 -20.47
C LYS A 300 -30.94 29.68 -20.36
N SER A 301 -30.73 30.86 -19.79
CA SER A 301 -31.76 31.89 -19.59
C SER A 301 -32.20 32.64 -20.85
N GLU A 302 -31.42 32.55 -21.94
CA GLU A 302 -31.63 33.34 -23.17
C GLU A 302 -31.92 32.45 -24.39
N ARG A 303 -32.14 31.15 -24.18
CA ARG A 303 -32.33 30.19 -25.27
C ARG A 303 -33.75 30.29 -25.84
N THR A 304 -33.85 30.27 -27.16
CA THR A 304 -35.10 30.08 -27.91
C THR A 304 -35.00 28.81 -28.76
N GLU A 305 -36.12 28.13 -29.02
CA GLU A 305 -36.16 26.79 -29.64
C GLU A 305 -35.52 26.71 -31.03
N GLU A 306 -35.54 27.82 -31.78
CA GLU A 306 -35.03 27.90 -33.17
C GLU A 306 -33.62 28.51 -33.28
N GLN A 307 -33.01 28.92 -32.16
CA GLN A 307 -31.70 29.59 -32.20
C GLN A 307 -30.55 28.60 -32.32
N GLN A 308 -29.52 28.96 -33.11
CA GLN A 308 -28.30 28.18 -33.23
C GLN A 308 -27.53 28.16 -31.91
N LYS A 309 -27.25 26.96 -31.39
CA LYS A 309 -26.45 26.73 -30.18
C LYS A 309 -25.03 26.41 -30.58
N SER A 310 -24.05 27.03 -29.93
CA SER A 310 -22.63 26.82 -30.20
C SER A 310 -21.88 26.30 -28.98
N VAL A 311 -21.10 25.23 -29.15
CA VAL A 311 -20.21 24.72 -28.11
C VAL A 311 -18.96 25.60 -28.06
N ARG A 312 -18.70 26.19 -26.90
CA ARG A 312 -17.56 27.08 -26.63
C ARG A 312 -16.72 26.52 -25.49
N ILE A 313 -15.46 26.90 -25.49
CA ILE A 313 -14.54 26.58 -24.40
C ILE A 313 -14.37 27.84 -23.55
N ALA A 314 -14.69 27.73 -22.26
CA ALA A 314 -14.50 28.80 -21.29
C ALA A 314 -13.00 29.03 -21.04
N PRO A 315 -12.43 30.20 -21.39
CA PRO A 315 -10.99 30.44 -21.28
C PRO A 315 -10.40 30.27 -19.88
N PRO A 316 -11.05 30.73 -18.77
CA PRO A 316 -10.50 30.58 -17.43
C PRO A 316 -10.29 29.10 -17.03
N TRP A 317 -11.31 28.27 -17.23
CA TRP A 317 -11.28 26.85 -16.89
C TRP A 317 -10.36 26.06 -17.81
N SER A 318 -10.35 26.37 -19.11
CA SER A 318 -9.45 25.72 -20.06
C SER A 318 -7.98 25.99 -19.75
N ARG A 319 -7.63 27.24 -19.42
CA ARG A 319 -6.26 27.59 -19.01
C ARG A 319 -5.89 26.93 -17.68
N ALA A 320 -6.84 26.79 -16.75
CA ALA A 320 -6.61 26.05 -15.51
C ALA A 320 -6.30 24.56 -15.77
N VAL A 321 -7.01 23.91 -16.72
CA VAL A 321 -6.72 22.53 -17.15
C VAL A 321 -5.33 22.46 -17.78
N SER A 322 -4.99 23.33 -18.72
CA SER A 322 -3.67 23.38 -19.35
C SER A 322 -2.54 23.59 -18.33
N ALA A 323 -2.74 24.50 -17.37
CA ALA A 323 -1.79 24.76 -16.28
C ALA A 323 -1.60 23.53 -15.39
N CYS A 324 -2.68 22.82 -15.04
CA CYS A 324 -2.62 21.56 -14.28
C CYS A 324 -1.82 20.48 -15.04
N LEU A 325 -2.03 20.35 -16.35
CA LEU A 325 -1.31 19.36 -17.17
C LEU A 325 0.18 19.71 -17.32
N VAL A 326 0.52 20.99 -17.50
CA VAL A 326 1.93 21.43 -17.51
C VAL A 326 2.57 21.19 -16.15
N PHE A 327 1.87 21.46 -15.05
CA PHE A 327 2.34 21.16 -13.72
C PHE A 327 2.61 19.65 -13.55
N VAL A 328 1.69 18.78 -14.01
CA VAL A 328 1.87 17.31 -14.02
C VAL A 328 3.07 16.89 -14.87
N ALA A 329 3.34 17.57 -15.99
CA ALA A 329 4.50 17.31 -16.82
C ALA A 329 5.81 17.65 -16.09
N LEU A 330 5.85 18.80 -15.41
CA LEU A 330 7.01 19.23 -14.61
C LEU A 330 7.27 18.32 -13.41
N SER A 331 6.22 17.94 -12.67
CA SER A 331 6.34 16.99 -11.57
C SER A 331 6.72 15.59 -12.07
N GLY A 332 6.26 15.17 -13.25
CA GLY A 332 6.69 13.93 -13.89
C GLY A 332 8.16 13.94 -14.30
N ALA A 333 8.67 15.06 -14.80
CA ALA A 333 10.10 15.24 -15.07
C ALA A 333 10.92 15.22 -13.78
N ALA A 334 10.44 15.88 -12.72
CA ALA A 334 11.06 15.85 -11.39
C ALA A 334 11.07 14.43 -10.79
N LEU A 335 9.98 13.66 -10.96
CA LEU A 335 9.91 12.26 -10.59
C LEU A 335 10.93 11.43 -11.37
N MET A 336 11.02 11.60 -12.70
CA MET A 336 12.00 10.91 -13.52
C MET A 336 13.44 11.18 -13.08
N TYR A 337 13.74 12.41 -12.64
CA TYR A 337 15.02 12.77 -12.05
C TYR A 337 15.23 12.12 -10.67
N ALA A 338 14.24 12.22 -9.77
CA ALA A 338 14.29 11.60 -8.44
C ALA A 338 14.48 10.08 -8.52
N MET A 339 13.91 9.45 -9.54
CA MET A 339 14.02 8.02 -9.81
C MET A 339 15.38 7.59 -10.38
N ARG A 340 16.40 8.45 -10.47
CA ARG A 340 17.76 8.00 -10.82
C ARG A 340 18.42 7.14 -9.72
N ARG A 341 17.83 7.10 -8.53
CA ARG A 341 18.25 6.26 -7.39
C ARG A 341 18.16 4.77 -7.70
N LYS A 342 18.99 3.96 -7.04
CA LYS A 342 18.99 2.48 -7.15
C LYS A 342 18.09 1.88 -6.07
N SER A 343 17.30 0.87 -6.42
CA SER A 343 16.32 0.24 -5.50
C SER A 343 16.95 -0.78 -4.55
N GLY A 344 18.11 -1.36 -4.88
CA GLY A 344 18.70 -2.46 -4.10
C GLY A 344 17.95 -3.79 -4.25
N LEU A 345 16.89 -3.82 -5.06
CA LEU A 345 16.08 -5.01 -5.34
C LEU A 345 16.54 -5.69 -6.63
N GLN A 346 16.61 -7.02 -6.62
CA GLN A 346 16.89 -7.85 -7.80
C GLN A 346 15.63 -8.23 -8.59
N SER A 347 14.52 -8.43 -7.88
CA SER A 347 13.22 -8.83 -8.42
C SER A 347 12.10 -8.11 -7.68
N ASP A 348 10.87 -8.24 -8.18
CA ASP A 348 9.68 -7.69 -7.54
C ASP A 348 9.46 -8.34 -6.16
N PRO A 349 9.44 -7.58 -5.05
CA PRO A 349 9.16 -8.11 -3.73
C PRO A 349 7.66 -8.41 -3.59
N GLN A 350 7.18 -9.49 -4.24
CA GLN A 350 5.77 -9.84 -4.24
C GLN A 350 5.34 -10.53 -2.94
N GLY A 351 4.35 -9.94 -2.29
CA GLY A 351 3.64 -10.53 -1.17
C GLY A 351 4.54 -10.85 0.03
N ILE A 352 4.14 -11.87 0.77
CA ILE A 352 4.79 -12.32 2.01
C ILE A 352 6.09 -13.06 1.69
N ALA A 353 6.08 -13.82 0.59
CA ALA A 353 7.23 -14.58 0.08
C ALA A 353 8.43 -13.68 -0.25
N GLY A 354 8.21 -12.53 -0.90
CA GLY A 354 9.28 -11.59 -1.21
C GLY A 354 9.96 -11.04 0.05
N ILE A 355 9.16 -10.65 1.06
CA ILE A 355 9.68 -10.15 2.34
C ILE A 355 10.41 -11.26 3.11
N ALA A 356 9.86 -12.48 3.12
CA ALA A 356 10.49 -13.63 3.76
C ALA A 356 11.83 -14.00 3.12
N ALA A 357 11.91 -14.00 1.79
CA ALA A 357 13.16 -14.27 1.07
C ALA A 357 14.27 -13.28 1.42
N MET A 358 13.94 -12.00 1.61
CA MET A 358 14.91 -10.98 2.02
C MET A 358 15.32 -11.07 3.50
N ALA A 359 14.49 -11.67 4.36
CA ALA A 359 14.75 -11.76 5.80
C ALA A 359 15.67 -12.93 6.18
N VAL A 360 15.74 -13.96 5.34
CA VAL A 360 16.46 -15.22 5.64
C VAL A 360 17.99 -15.05 5.66
N GLY A 361 18.56 -14.17 4.84
CA GLY A 361 20.01 -14.02 4.73
C GLY A 361 20.67 -13.27 5.90
N SER A 362 19.90 -12.68 6.81
CA SER A 362 20.39 -11.78 7.86
C SER A 362 19.80 -12.10 9.25
N HIS A 363 20.22 -11.33 10.26
CA HIS A 363 19.71 -11.39 11.63
C HIS A 363 18.55 -10.41 11.92
N VAL A 364 17.91 -9.83 10.89
CA VAL A 364 16.85 -8.82 11.10
C VAL A 364 15.65 -9.37 11.88
N LEU A 365 15.38 -10.66 11.76
CA LEU A 365 14.28 -11.34 12.44
C LEU A 365 14.44 -11.32 13.98
N GLU A 366 15.68 -11.28 14.47
CA GLU A 366 15.96 -11.35 15.91
C GLU A 366 15.33 -10.20 16.71
N GLU A 367 15.19 -9.03 16.09
CA GLU A 367 14.51 -7.87 16.70
C GLU A 367 13.00 -8.04 16.83
N PHE A 368 12.41 -8.99 16.12
CA PHE A 368 10.98 -9.26 16.17
C PHE A 368 10.61 -10.32 17.20
N ARG A 369 11.56 -10.76 18.05
CA ARG A 369 11.29 -11.69 19.15
C ARG A 369 10.27 -11.08 20.11
N GLY A 370 9.22 -11.84 20.43
CA GLY A 370 8.13 -11.38 21.30
C GLY A 370 7.16 -10.36 20.69
N LEU A 371 7.28 -10.04 19.38
CA LEU A 371 6.40 -9.10 18.68
C LEU A 371 5.29 -9.75 17.84
N ASP A 372 5.11 -11.06 17.97
CA ASP A 372 4.15 -11.87 17.22
C ASP A 372 2.69 -11.45 17.45
N THR A 373 2.32 -11.14 18.70
CA THR A 373 0.98 -10.67 19.11
C THR A 373 0.91 -9.17 19.36
N ALA A 374 2.05 -8.47 19.33
CA ALA A 374 2.16 -7.08 19.70
C ALA A 374 1.38 -6.13 18.76
N PRO A 375 0.80 -5.04 19.29
CA PRO A 375 0.21 -3.99 18.47
C PRO A 375 1.28 -3.21 17.72
N LEU A 376 0.86 -2.52 16.66
CA LEU A 376 1.77 -1.82 15.74
C LEU A 376 2.66 -0.78 16.43
N ASP A 377 2.14 -0.08 17.45
CA ASP A 377 2.92 0.93 18.19
C ASP A 377 4.10 0.34 18.95
N THR A 378 3.93 -0.85 19.53
CA THR A 378 4.99 -1.54 20.25
C THR A 378 6.10 -1.94 19.29
N ILE A 379 5.74 -2.43 18.11
CA ILE A 379 6.69 -2.74 17.03
C ILE A 379 7.44 -1.47 16.62
N HIS A 380 6.73 -0.36 16.41
CA HIS A 380 7.35 0.90 16.02
C HIS A 380 8.30 1.45 17.09
N LYS A 381 7.94 1.32 18.37
CA LYS A 381 8.78 1.72 19.51
C LYS A 381 10.06 0.90 19.59
N GLN A 382 9.98 -0.41 19.38
CA GLN A 382 11.12 -1.32 19.43
C GLN A 382 12.12 -1.05 18.29
N LEU A 383 11.62 -0.96 17.06
CA LEU A 383 12.47 -0.75 15.86
C LEU A 383 13.03 0.69 15.74
N ARG A 384 12.57 1.64 16.57
CA ARG A 384 12.96 3.06 16.50
C ARG A 384 14.45 3.31 16.66
N HIS A 385 15.11 2.47 17.45
CA HIS A 385 16.48 2.69 17.90
C HIS A 385 17.52 2.13 16.93
N ARG A 386 17.12 1.68 15.73
CA ARG A 386 18.03 1.07 14.76
C ARG A 386 17.82 1.60 13.34
N ARG A 387 18.91 1.57 12.57
CA ARG A 387 18.89 1.70 11.11
C ARG A 387 18.80 0.33 10.47
N TYR A 388 18.22 0.31 9.29
CA TYR A 388 18.08 -0.88 8.46
C TYR A 388 18.63 -0.60 7.08
N ILE A 389 19.22 -1.62 6.47
CA ILE A 389 19.84 -1.51 5.15
C ILE A 389 19.51 -2.74 4.32
N LEU A 390 19.28 -2.52 3.03
CA LEU A 390 19.10 -3.59 2.06
C LEU A 390 20.44 -3.83 1.35
N HIS A 391 21.14 -4.90 1.72
CA HIS A 391 22.46 -5.25 1.17
C HIS A 391 22.40 -6.63 0.52
N LYS A 392 22.84 -6.74 -0.75
CA LYS A 392 22.76 -7.97 -1.55
C LYS A 392 21.38 -8.64 -1.60
N SER A 393 20.31 -7.84 -1.57
CA SER A 393 18.90 -8.31 -1.52
C SER A 393 18.50 -9.06 -0.26
N SER A 394 19.29 -8.98 0.79
CA SER A 394 18.89 -9.33 2.15
C SER A 394 18.70 -8.06 2.98
N LEU A 395 17.69 -8.06 3.84
CA LEU A 395 17.38 -6.94 4.72
C LEU A 395 18.19 -7.09 6.00
N TRP A 396 19.04 -6.13 6.34
CA TRP A 396 19.92 -6.19 7.52
C TRP A 396 19.58 -5.13 8.56
N GLN A 397 19.90 -5.44 9.81
CA GLN A 397 20.01 -4.48 10.90
C GLN A 397 21.36 -3.75 10.78
N GLY A 398 21.35 -2.44 10.99
CA GLY A 398 22.52 -1.57 10.88
C GLY A 398 22.88 -0.90 12.21
N GLU A 399 23.25 0.37 12.13
CA GLU A 399 23.66 1.20 13.28
C GLU A 399 22.55 1.39 14.33
N PHE A 400 22.94 1.34 15.61
CA PHE A 400 22.07 1.68 16.73
C PHE A 400 22.03 3.19 16.99
N ILE A 401 20.83 3.76 17.03
CA ILE A 401 20.56 5.17 17.29
C ILE A 401 20.08 5.33 18.74
N ARG A 402 20.88 5.98 19.59
CA ARG A 402 20.52 6.28 20.98
C ARG A 402 19.41 7.33 21.10
N ASN A 403 19.56 8.46 20.42
CA ASN A 403 18.65 9.59 20.51
C ASN A 403 17.99 9.86 19.16
N ASN A 404 16.86 9.20 18.90
CA ASN A 404 16.05 9.51 17.72
C ASN A 404 15.00 10.60 18.08
N PRO A 405 15.05 11.82 17.52
CA PRO A 405 14.09 12.88 17.82
C PRO A 405 12.68 12.61 17.26
N GLU A 406 12.48 11.53 16.50
CA GLU A 406 11.20 11.23 15.84
C GLU A 406 10.09 10.96 16.87
N LYS A 407 9.05 11.81 16.85
CA LYS A 407 7.90 11.73 17.75
C LYS A 407 7.02 10.53 17.36
N ILE A 408 6.67 9.68 18.33
CA ILE A 408 5.75 8.57 18.10
C ILE A 408 4.37 9.15 17.81
N HIS A 409 3.87 8.93 16.60
CA HIS A 409 2.44 9.06 16.35
C HIS A 409 1.79 7.79 16.87
N GLU A 410 0.98 7.90 17.92
CA GLU A 410 0.15 6.80 18.39
C GLU A 410 -0.73 6.34 17.22
N HIS A 411 -0.42 5.18 16.65
CA HIS A 411 -1.32 4.52 15.74
C HIS A 411 -2.48 3.95 16.57
N SER A 412 -3.66 3.94 15.97
CA SER A 412 -4.79 3.33 16.63
C SER A 412 -4.58 1.82 16.67
N THR A 413 -4.65 1.23 17.87
CA THR A 413 -4.54 -0.21 18.18
C THR A 413 -5.54 -1.13 17.45
N ASP A 414 -6.43 -0.59 16.61
CA ASP A 414 -7.38 -1.38 15.83
C ASP A 414 -6.66 -2.03 14.62
N PRO A 415 -6.69 -3.36 14.48
CA PRO A 415 -5.99 -4.08 13.41
C PRO A 415 -6.57 -3.81 12.01
N ARG A 416 -7.77 -3.22 11.93
CA ARG A 416 -8.44 -2.98 10.65
C ARG A 416 -7.87 -1.72 9.97
N PRO A 417 -7.62 -1.77 8.66
CA PRO A 417 -7.35 -0.58 7.85
C PRO A 417 -8.45 0.47 8.01
N LEU A 418 -8.07 1.73 7.79
CA LEU A 418 -8.91 2.88 8.10
C LEU A 418 -10.30 2.81 7.45
N MET A 419 -10.41 2.45 6.17
CA MET A 419 -11.70 2.45 5.46
C MET A 419 -12.61 1.30 5.88
N LEU A 420 -12.05 0.19 6.40
CA LEU A 420 -12.81 -0.96 6.89
C LEU A 420 -13.31 -0.78 8.34
N ARG A 421 -12.84 0.27 9.04
CA ARG A 421 -13.35 0.62 10.37
C ARG A 421 -14.76 1.20 10.24
N LYS A 422 -15.71 0.68 11.03
CA LYS A 422 -17.11 1.16 11.05
C LYS A 422 -17.22 2.68 11.27
N ARG A 423 -16.29 3.30 12.01
CA ARG A 423 -16.24 4.76 12.24
C ARG A 423 -16.10 5.59 10.96
N LEU A 424 -15.33 5.11 9.98
CA LEU A 424 -15.15 5.77 8.68
C LEU A 424 -16.06 5.16 7.59
N GLY A 425 -16.39 3.88 7.71
CA GLY A 425 -17.23 3.19 6.74
C GLY A 425 -18.70 3.59 6.77
N VAL A 426 -19.28 3.80 7.95
CA VAL A 426 -20.68 4.27 8.08
C VAL A 426 -20.87 5.66 7.44
N PRO A 427 -20.06 6.69 7.75
CA PRO A 427 -20.21 7.98 7.08
C PRO A 427 -19.91 7.90 5.58
N PHE A 428 -19.02 7.00 5.13
CA PHE A 428 -18.79 6.78 3.70
C PHE A 428 -20.03 6.23 2.98
N ILE A 429 -20.70 5.21 3.55
CA ILE A 429 -21.95 4.69 2.99
C ILE A 429 -23.05 5.74 3.05
N ALA A 430 -23.20 6.45 4.18
CA ALA A 430 -24.18 7.52 4.32
C ALA A 430 -23.96 8.62 3.29
N PHE A 431 -22.71 8.99 3.01
CA PHE A 431 -22.35 9.92 1.95
C PHE A 431 -22.75 9.42 0.56
N MET A 432 -22.49 8.14 0.23
CA MET A 432 -22.93 7.56 -1.05
C MET A 432 -24.46 7.56 -1.19
N VAL A 433 -25.19 7.20 -0.14
CA VAL A 433 -26.66 7.24 -0.12
C VAL A 433 -27.17 8.67 -0.28
N ALA A 434 -26.56 9.64 0.41
CA ALA A 434 -26.90 11.05 0.28
C ALA A 434 -26.67 11.57 -1.15
N VAL A 435 -25.56 11.20 -1.80
CA VAL A 435 -25.29 11.57 -3.20
C VAL A 435 -26.27 10.88 -4.16
N THR A 436 -26.66 9.63 -3.89
CA THR A 436 -27.67 8.94 -4.69
C THR A 436 -29.03 9.63 -4.60
N GLY A 437 -29.41 10.13 -3.42
CA GLY A 437 -30.64 10.92 -3.25
C GLY A 437 -30.53 12.34 -3.82
N SER A 438 -29.34 12.94 -3.78
CA SER A 438 -29.13 14.30 -4.29
C SER A 438 -29.16 14.38 -5.80
N ILE A 439 -28.74 13.33 -6.53
CA ILE A 439 -28.79 13.31 -8.01
C ILE A 439 -30.22 13.54 -8.52
N PRO A 440 -31.24 12.74 -8.16
CA PRO A 440 -32.63 13.03 -8.53
C PRO A 440 -33.14 14.36 -7.95
N ALA A 441 -32.73 14.75 -6.74
CA ALA A 441 -33.19 15.99 -6.13
C ALA A 441 -32.73 17.22 -6.94
N PHE A 442 -31.46 17.29 -7.35
CA PHE A 442 -30.95 18.38 -8.18
C PHE A 442 -31.57 18.41 -9.58
N MET A 443 -31.98 17.24 -10.10
CA MET A 443 -32.52 17.12 -11.45
C MET A 443 -34.03 17.33 -11.54
N PHE A 444 -34.81 16.99 -10.50
CA PHE A 444 -36.29 16.99 -10.58
C PHE A 444 -36.97 17.90 -9.55
N VAL A 445 -36.26 18.60 -8.66
CA VAL A 445 -36.88 19.50 -7.65
C VAL A 445 -36.72 20.97 -8.06
N ASN A 446 -37.82 21.72 -7.94
CA ASN A 446 -37.85 23.17 -8.22
C ASN A 446 -36.86 23.94 -7.33
N GLY A 447 -36.04 24.82 -7.93
CA GLY A 447 -35.07 25.67 -7.23
C GLY A 447 -33.72 24.99 -6.92
N ALA A 448 -33.65 23.65 -6.86
CA ALA A 448 -32.39 22.93 -6.65
C ALA A 448 -31.48 22.97 -7.89
N GLY A 449 -32.06 23.05 -9.09
CA GLY A 449 -31.33 23.18 -10.37
C GLY A 449 -30.46 24.44 -10.47
N ILE A 450 -30.80 25.51 -9.73
CA ILE A 450 -30.01 26.76 -9.66
C ILE A 450 -28.60 26.49 -9.13
N VAL A 451 -28.44 25.52 -8.22
CA VAL A 451 -27.14 25.15 -7.65
C VAL A 451 -26.24 24.51 -8.70
N THR A 452 -26.79 23.62 -9.54
CA THR A 452 -26.06 23.01 -10.66
C THR A 452 -25.75 23.99 -11.79
N GLU A 453 -26.52 25.07 -11.93
CA GLU A 453 -26.23 26.16 -12.87
C GLU A 453 -25.10 27.07 -12.38
N LYS A 454 -25.10 27.41 -11.08
CA LYS A 454 -24.03 28.22 -10.48
C LYS A 454 -22.72 27.44 -10.34
N VAL A 455 -22.79 26.14 -10.09
CA VAL A 455 -21.62 25.27 -9.86
C VAL A 455 -21.73 24.03 -10.76
N PRO A 456 -21.39 24.13 -12.06
CA PRO A 456 -21.58 23.04 -13.03
C PRO A 456 -20.70 21.81 -12.75
N PHE A 457 -19.64 21.97 -11.95
CA PHE A 457 -18.74 20.88 -11.55
C PHE A 457 -19.13 20.22 -10.21
N LEU A 458 -20.24 20.62 -9.58
CA LEU A 458 -20.60 20.09 -8.25
C LEU A 458 -20.80 18.58 -8.26
N LEU A 459 -21.58 18.07 -9.22
CA LEU A 459 -21.89 16.64 -9.30
C LEU A 459 -20.64 15.81 -9.64
N THR A 460 -19.75 16.34 -10.50
CA THR A 460 -18.47 15.67 -10.81
C THR A 460 -17.50 15.71 -9.64
N ALA A 461 -17.48 16.80 -8.86
CA ALA A 461 -16.73 16.88 -7.61
C ALA A 461 -17.22 15.84 -6.59
N LEU A 462 -18.53 15.67 -6.42
CA LEU A 462 -19.08 14.63 -5.54
C LEU A 462 -18.71 13.21 -6.03
N ALA A 463 -18.85 12.95 -7.34
CA ALA A 463 -18.47 11.66 -7.92
C ALA A 463 -16.96 11.37 -7.77
N THR A 464 -16.10 12.38 -7.93
CA THR A 464 -14.65 12.21 -7.73
C THR A 464 -14.28 11.94 -6.28
N ILE A 465 -14.98 12.52 -5.29
CA ILE A 465 -14.80 12.20 -3.87
C ILE A 465 -15.20 10.74 -3.61
N ILE A 466 -16.35 10.29 -4.11
CA ILE A 466 -16.79 8.88 -3.99
C ILE A 466 -15.72 7.95 -4.55
N ARG A 467 -15.22 8.25 -5.75
CA ARG A 467 -14.17 7.48 -6.41
C ARG A 467 -12.88 7.41 -5.60
N ILE A 468 -12.41 8.53 -5.04
CA ILE A 468 -11.20 8.57 -4.21
C ILE A 468 -11.37 7.67 -2.98
N LEU A 469 -12.49 7.80 -2.26
CA LEU A 469 -12.80 6.98 -1.08
C LEU A 469 -12.96 5.49 -1.45
N TRP A 470 -13.62 5.20 -2.57
CA TRP A 470 -13.77 3.84 -3.07
C TRP A 470 -12.41 3.20 -3.37
N ASN A 471 -11.49 3.94 -3.99
CA ASN A 471 -10.15 3.43 -4.28
C ASN A 471 -9.38 3.08 -3.01
N THR A 472 -9.55 3.83 -1.91
CA THR A 472 -8.98 3.47 -0.60
C THR A 472 -9.60 2.18 -0.06
N LEU A 473 -10.93 2.03 -0.07
CA LEU A 473 -11.60 0.78 0.33
C LEU A 473 -11.07 -0.42 -0.47
N ASN A 474 -10.94 -0.22 -1.77
CA ASN A 474 -10.49 -1.23 -2.70
C ASN A 474 -9.02 -1.64 -2.46
N CYS A 475 -8.12 -0.69 -2.14
CA CYS A 475 -6.76 -1.02 -1.69
C CYS A 475 -6.75 -1.83 -0.38
N ASP A 476 -7.55 -1.42 0.62
CA ASP A 476 -7.64 -2.10 1.91
C ASP A 476 -8.08 -3.56 1.77
N VAL A 477 -9.10 -3.83 0.93
CA VAL A 477 -9.59 -5.19 0.65
C VAL A 477 -8.53 -6.04 -0.05
N ARG A 478 -7.78 -5.45 -0.99
CA ARG A 478 -6.71 -6.16 -1.75
C ARG A 478 -5.56 -6.58 -0.84
N MET A 479 -5.11 -5.70 0.06
CA MET A 479 -4.01 -5.99 0.98
C MET A 479 -4.39 -7.06 2.01
N ILE A 480 -5.62 -7.05 2.49
CA ILE A 480 -6.11 -8.06 3.46
C ILE A 480 -6.31 -9.43 2.82
N GLN A 481 -6.57 -9.52 1.52
CA GLN A 481 -6.99 -10.76 0.88
C GLN A 481 -6.05 -11.96 1.15
N PRO A 482 -4.72 -11.88 0.97
CA PRO A 482 -3.84 -13.02 1.22
C PRO A 482 -3.87 -13.50 2.66
N PHE A 483 -3.87 -12.57 3.62
CA PHE A 483 -3.91 -12.88 5.05
C PHE A 483 -5.23 -13.52 5.47
N TRP A 484 -6.34 -13.08 4.89
CA TRP A 484 -7.63 -13.71 5.15
C TRP A 484 -7.71 -15.14 4.62
N ILE A 485 -7.09 -15.44 3.47
CA ILE A 485 -7.00 -16.81 2.97
C ILE A 485 -6.15 -17.66 3.95
N LEU A 486 -5.05 -17.10 4.46
CA LEU A 486 -4.20 -17.78 5.45
C LEU A 486 -4.94 -18.08 6.76
N THR A 487 -5.89 -17.23 7.18
CA THR A 487 -6.71 -17.53 8.37
C THR A 487 -7.71 -18.68 8.17
N GLN A 488 -8.05 -19.02 6.93
CA GLN A 488 -8.99 -20.11 6.64
C GLN A 488 -8.37 -21.49 6.67
N ARG A 489 -7.09 -21.59 7.04
CA ARG A 489 -6.28 -22.81 7.02
C ARG A 489 -6.10 -23.38 5.61
N HIS A 490 -5.12 -24.26 5.44
CA HIS A 490 -4.84 -24.96 4.17
C HIS A 490 -4.71 -24.05 2.93
N ALA A 491 -4.14 -22.86 3.08
CA ALA A 491 -3.97 -21.95 1.95
C ALA A 491 -2.94 -22.51 0.95
N PRO A 492 -3.20 -22.41 -0.36
CA PRO A 492 -2.24 -22.86 -1.36
C PRO A 492 -0.98 -21.99 -1.34
N ALA A 493 0.18 -22.57 -1.68
CA ALA A 493 1.48 -21.91 -1.74
C ALA A 493 1.48 -20.58 -2.52
N LYS A 494 0.71 -20.51 -3.61
CA LYS A 494 0.52 -19.29 -4.42
C LYS A 494 0.02 -18.08 -3.62
N THR A 495 -0.62 -18.29 -2.47
CA THR A 495 -1.11 -17.21 -1.59
C THR A 495 0.04 -16.38 -1.02
N LEU A 496 1.21 -16.99 -0.77
CA LEU A 496 2.37 -16.29 -0.22
C LEU A 496 3.01 -15.33 -1.24
N THR A 497 2.95 -15.66 -2.53
CA THR A 497 3.43 -14.81 -3.63
C THR A 497 2.33 -13.92 -4.22
N LEU A 498 1.10 -14.00 -3.70
CA LEU A 498 -0.04 -13.27 -4.22
C LEU A 498 0.01 -11.80 -3.81
N ASP A 499 0.33 -10.92 -4.76
CA ASP A 499 0.18 -9.49 -4.59
C ASP A 499 -0.93 -8.92 -5.50
N TYR A 500 -2.05 -8.55 -4.87
CA TYR A 500 -3.12 -7.79 -5.53
C TYR A 500 -2.90 -6.29 -5.48
N ALA A 501 -2.08 -5.80 -4.56
CA ALA A 501 -1.83 -4.38 -4.41
C ALA A 501 -1.06 -3.88 -5.64
N GLY A 502 0.02 -4.56 -6.05
CA GLY A 502 0.85 -4.24 -7.23
C GLY A 502 0.29 -4.61 -8.61
N THR A 503 -0.95 -5.09 -8.70
CA THR A 503 -1.53 -5.44 -10.01
C THR A 503 -2.21 -4.21 -10.63
N ASN A 504 -2.03 -4.01 -11.95
CA ASN A 504 -2.72 -2.97 -12.73
C ASN A 504 -4.23 -2.96 -12.40
N PRO A 505 -4.80 -1.79 -12.00
CA PRO A 505 -6.21 -1.67 -11.65
C PRO A 505 -7.20 -2.21 -12.69
N LEU A 506 -6.88 -2.10 -13.99
CA LEU A 506 -7.74 -2.56 -15.07
C LEU A 506 -7.73 -4.09 -15.25
N LEU A 507 -6.60 -4.73 -14.98
CA LEU A 507 -6.45 -6.19 -15.11
C LEU A 507 -6.81 -6.93 -13.81
N LEU A 508 -6.88 -6.21 -12.70
CA LEU A 508 -7.12 -6.78 -11.38
C LEU A 508 -8.46 -7.53 -11.24
N PRO A 509 -9.61 -7.03 -11.74
CA PRO A 509 -10.87 -7.76 -11.65
C PRO A 509 -10.77 -9.14 -12.32
N PHE A 510 -10.13 -9.20 -13.48
CA PHE A 510 -9.93 -10.45 -14.23
C PHE A 510 -8.97 -11.38 -13.48
N LYS A 511 -7.85 -10.89 -12.97
CA LYS A 511 -6.92 -11.70 -12.15
C LYS A 511 -7.60 -12.26 -10.89
N ALA A 512 -8.45 -11.46 -10.23
CA ALA A 512 -9.22 -11.89 -9.08
C ALA A 512 -10.28 -12.94 -9.46
N MET A 513 -10.94 -12.79 -10.61
CA MET A 513 -11.88 -13.76 -11.16
C MET A 513 -11.23 -15.12 -11.41
N PHE A 514 -10.07 -15.15 -12.08
CA PHE A 514 -9.35 -16.41 -12.35
C PHE A 514 -8.84 -17.09 -11.07
N ASN A 515 -8.48 -16.33 -10.05
CA ASN A 515 -8.11 -16.86 -8.73
C ASN A 515 -9.34 -17.19 -7.85
N ARG A 516 -10.58 -17.08 -8.35
CA ARG A 516 -11.85 -17.32 -7.61
C ARG A 516 -12.05 -16.43 -6.38
N HIS A 517 -11.42 -15.27 -6.34
CA HIS A 517 -11.57 -14.28 -5.25
C HIS A 517 -12.68 -13.27 -5.58
N PHE A 518 -13.92 -13.73 -5.53
CA PHE A 518 -15.09 -12.97 -6.00
C PHE A 518 -15.30 -11.63 -5.30
N LEU A 519 -15.04 -11.52 -3.99
CA LEU A 519 -15.22 -10.24 -3.28
C LEU A 519 -14.23 -9.19 -3.80
N VAL A 520 -12.96 -9.55 -3.97
CA VAL A 520 -11.93 -8.65 -4.52
C VAL A 520 -12.28 -8.26 -5.95
N MET A 521 -12.79 -9.21 -6.75
CA MET A 521 -13.27 -8.95 -8.11
C MET A 521 -14.39 -7.89 -8.13
N LEU A 522 -15.43 -8.05 -7.29
CA LEU A 522 -16.56 -7.10 -7.24
C LEU A 522 -16.11 -5.71 -6.80
N VAL A 523 -15.27 -5.62 -5.76
CA VAL A 523 -14.73 -4.35 -5.28
C VAL A 523 -13.87 -3.67 -6.35
N ALA A 524 -13.10 -4.44 -7.11
CA ALA A 524 -12.27 -3.95 -8.21
C ALA A 524 -13.08 -3.48 -9.43
N PHE A 525 -14.16 -4.16 -9.79
CA PHE A 525 -15.12 -3.66 -10.77
C PHE A 525 -15.74 -2.34 -10.30
N GLY A 526 -16.00 -2.20 -9.00
CA GLY A 526 -16.43 -0.94 -8.41
C GLY A 526 -15.48 0.23 -8.69
N SER A 527 -14.16 0.02 -8.71
CA SER A 527 -13.21 1.09 -9.07
C SER A 527 -13.36 1.52 -10.53
N ILE A 528 -13.58 0.58 -11.46
CA ILE A 528 -13.82 0.89 -12.88
C ILE A 528 -15.17 1.63 -13.01
N PHE A 529 -16.21 1.15 -12.35
CA PHE A 529 -17.52 1.82 -12.37
C PHE A 529 -17.49 3.19 -11.71
N ALA A 530 -16.68 3.41 -10.69
CA ALA A 530 -16.50 4.74 -10.09
C ALA A 530 -15.85 5.73 -11.08
N GLU A 531 -14.91 5.28 -11.93
CA GLU A 531 -14.38 6.11 -13.02
C GLU A 531 -15.48 6.41 -14.06
N VAL A 532 -16.26 5.41 -14.47
CA VAL A 532 -17.41 5.60 -15.39
C VAL A 532 -18.46 6.55 -14.80
N LEU A 533 -18.73 6.46 -13.50
CA LEU A 533 -19.65 7.35 -12.79
C LEU A 533 -19.25 8.81 -12.96
N THR A 534 -17.96 9.15 -12.84
CA THR A 534 -17.50 10.54 -13.02
C THR A 534 -17.80 11.09 -14.42
N VAL A 535 -17.70 10.24 -15.44
CA VAL A 535 -18.02 10.57 -16.84
C VAL A 535 -19.53 10.70 -17.07
N CYS A 536 -20.33 9.84 -16.44
CA CYS A 536 -21.78 9.90 -16.61
C CYS A 536 -22.38 11.09 -15.88
N VAL A 537 -21.94 11.33 -14.65
CA VAL A 537 -22.43 12.42 -13.80
C VAL A 537 -22.03 13.80 -14.36
N SER A 538 -20.88 13.92 -15.05
CA SER A 538 -20.50 15.16 -15.73
C SER A 538 -21.47 15.57 -16.84
N SER A 539 -22.16 14.61 -17.43
CA SER A 539 -23.16 14.92 -18.44
C SER A 539 -24.42 15.53 -17.80
N LEU A 540 -24.82 15.09 -16.61
CA LEU A 540 -26.14 15.31 -15.97
C LEU A 540 -26.43 16.73 -15.46
N SER A 541 -25.65 17.75 -15.80
CA SER A 541 -25.85 19.15 -15.35
C SER A 541 -27.01 19.89 -16.05
N VAL A 542 -28.16 19.22 -16.18
CA VAL A 542 -29.34 19.69 -16.92
C VAL A 542 -30.59 19.45 -16.09
N ASP A 543 -31.59 20.33 -16.23
CA ASP A 543 -32.90 20.15 -15.62
C ASP A 543 -33.59 18.89 -16.18
N GLY A 544 -33.88 17.95 -15.28
CA GLY A 544 -34.41 16.63 -15.59
C GLY A 544 -35.91 16.62 -15.85
N LYS A 545 -36.66 17.61 -15.36
CA LYS A 545 -38.11 17.72 -15.59
C LYS A 545 -38.47 17.78 -17.07
N LYS A 546 -37.60 18.44 -17.85
CA LYS A 546 -37.73 18.62 -19.31
C LYS A 546 -37.68 17.30 -20.08
N PHE A 547 -37.23 16.22 -19.46
CA PHE A 547 -37.13 14.89 -20.06
C PHE A 547 -38.19 13.91 -19.57
N ILE A 548 -39.21 14.38 -18.83
CA ILE A 548 -40.36 13.56 -18.44
C ILE A 548 -41.34 13.45 -19.63
N PRO A 549 -41.77 12.22 -20.02
CA PRO A 549 -42.77 12.04 -21.08
C PRO A 549 -44.08 12.77 -20.74
N GLY A 550 -44.58 13.60 -21.66
CA GLY A 550 -45.86 14.31 -21.52
C GLY A 550 -45.82 15.66 -20.79
N GLN A 551 -44.65 16.12 -20.34
CA GLN A 551 -44.48 17.38 -19.59
C GLN A 551 -43.47 18.34 -20.25
N GLY A 552 -42.94 17.96 -21.42
CA GLY A 552 -41.91 18.72 -22.16
C GLY A 552 -42.33 19.14 -23.57
N ASP A 553 -43.61 18.98 -23.91
CA ASP A 553 -44.23 19.32 -25.21
C ASP A 553 -45.49 20.21 -25.03
N ASP A 554 -45.83 20.60 -23.80
CA ASP A 554 -47.05 21.39 -23.58
C ASP A 554 -46.80 22.84 -24.00
N ASP A 555 -47.41 23.22 -25.13
CA ASP A 555 -47.58 24.57 -25.69
C ASP A 555 -48.22 25.61 -24.74
N LEU A 556 -48.34 25.31 -23.44
CA LEU A 556 -48.81 26.24 -22.43
C LEU A 556 -47.65 27.13 -21.97
N LYS A 557 -47.43 28.16 -22.78
CA LYS A 557 -46.57 29.32 -22.52
C LYS A 557 -46.92 29.94 -21.17
N ASP A 558 -46.19 29.58 -20.12
CA ASP A 558 -45.89 30.52 -19.04
C ASP A 558 -44.62 31.28 -19.45
N ASP A 559 -44.59 32.59 -19.24
CA ASP A 559 -43.75 33.59 -19.96
C ASP A 559 -42.24 33.56 -19.61
N GLY A 560 -41.66 32.36 -19.49
CA GLY A 560 -40.24 32.14 -19.21
C GLY A 560 -39.78 30.67 -19.15
N ASP A 561 -40.59 29.68 -19.56
CA ASP A 561 -40.19 28.27 -19.51
C ASP A 561 -39.54 27.78 -20.81
N VAL A 562 -38.37 27.15 -20.65
CA VAL A 562 -37.37 26.82 -21.70
C VAL A 562 -37.60 25.37 -22.16
N GLY A 563 -37.93 25.14 -23.44
CA GLY A 563 -38.36 23.85 -24.00
C GLY A 563 -37.31 22.72 -23.97
N ARG A 564 -37.74 21.45 -24.13
CA ARG A 564 -36.86 20.26 -24.08
C ARG A 564 -35.73 20.31 -25.12
N HIS A 565 -35.98 20.90 -26.27
CA HIS A 565 -35.01 21.04 -27.36
C HIS A 565 -33.90 22.07 -27.09
N GLU A 566 -34.02 22.85 -26.02
CA GLU A 566 -33.06 23.89 -25.64
C GLU A 566 -31.90 23.38 -24.76
N THR A 567 -31.98 22.10 -24.37
CA THR A 567 -30.97 21.42 -23.56
C THR A 567 -29.80 20.87 -24.39
N GLU A 568 -28.67 20.60 -23.73
CA GLU A 568 -27.47 20.03 -24.36
C GLU A 568 -27.55 18.52 -24.62
N GLN A 569 -28.63 17.87 -24.19
CA GLN A 569 -28.74 16.41 -24.17
C GLN A 569 -29.89 15.91 -25.04
N THR A 570 -29.71 14.72 -25.59
CA THR A 570 -30.80 13.96 -26.18
C THR A 570 -31.52 13.19 -25.07
N PHE A 571 -32.84 13.00 -25.21
CA PHE A 571 -33.65 12.20 -24.27
C PHE A 571 -33.07 10.81 -23.98
N ARG A 572 -32.59 10.10 -25.01
CA ARG A 572 -31.97 8.78 -24.84
C ARG A 572 -30.67 8.86 -24.05
N SER A 573 -29.81 9.85 -24.33
CA SER A 573 -28.55 10.01 -23.60
C SER A 573 -28.77 10.43 -22.15
N PHE A 574 -29.79 11.25 -21.88
CA PHE A 574 -30.17 11.66 -20.53
C PHE A 574 -30.56 10.47 -19.68
N TRP A 575 -31.57 9.71 -20.13
CA TRP A 575 -32.07 8.56 -19.38
C TRP A 575 -31.02 7.45 -19.28
N ALA A 576 -30.19 7.26 -20.29
CA ALA A 576 -29.07 6.31 -20.22
C ALA A 576 -28.04 6.72 -19.16
N SER A 577 -27.55 7.96 -19.17
CA SER A 577 -26.57 8.45 -18.19
C SER A 577 -27.14 8.51 -16.77
N PHE A 578 -28.41 8.88 -16.63
CA PHE A 578 -29.11 8.92 -15.34
C PHE A 578 -29.29 7.51 -14.76
N ALA A 579 -29.90 6.60 -15.53
CA ALA A 579 -30.12 5.22 -15.09
C ALA A 579 -28.79 4.52 -14.77
N LEU A 580 -27.79 4.68 -15.63
CA LEU A 580 -26.46 4.10 -15.42
C LEU A 580 -25.79 4.68 -14.16
N SER A 581 -25.89 5.98 -13.90
CA SER A 581 -25.33 6.59 -12.68
C SER A 581 -25.99 6.04 -11.41
N ILE A 582 -27.32 5.89 -11.40
CA ILE A 582 -28.06 5.30 -10.28
C ILE A 582 -27.71 3.83 -10.09
N VAL A 583 -27.65 3.04 -11.17
CA VAL A 583 -27.28 1.62 -11.11
C VAL A 583 -25.86 1.45 -10.57
N ILE A 584 -24.90 2.25 -11.03
CA ILE A 584 -23.53 2.23 -10.51
C ILE A 584 -23.53 2.60 -9.03
N MET A 585 -24.23 3.66 -8.62
CA MET A 585 -24.28 4.04 -7.20
C MET A 585 -24.89 2.96 -6.31
N LEU A 586 -25.99 2.34 -6.73
CA LEU A 586 -26.60 1.20 -6.01
C LEU A 586 -25.65 0.01 -5.95
N TYR A 587 -24.92 -0.28 -7.03
CA TYR A 587 -23.87 -1.30 -7.05
C TYR A 587 -22.76 -0.99 -6.03
N LEU A 588 -22.23 0.24 -6.03
CA LEU A 588 -21.19 0.65 -5.08
C LEU A 588 -21.68 0.52 -3.62
N ILE A 589 -22.90 0.98 -3.32
CA ILE A 589 -23.50 0.85 -1.99
C ILE A 589 -23.66 -0.63 -1.59
N ALA A 590 -24.21 -1.47 -2.47
CA ALA A 590 -24.42 -2.89 -2.19
C ALA A 590 -23.10 -3.63 -1.94
N ILE A 591 -22.08 -3.37 -2.76
CA ILE A 591 -20.75 -4.00 -2.61
C ILE A 591 -20.02 -3.44 -1.39
N ALA A 592 -20.15 -2.16 -1.06
CA ALA A 592 -19.63 -1.62 0.20
C ALA A 592 -20.25 -2.33 1.40
N LEU A 593 -21.58 -2.43 1.47
CA LEU A 593 -22.29 -3.14 2.54
C LEU A 593 -21.83 -4.60 2.65
N LEU A 594 -21.75 -5.32 1.52
CA LEU A 594 -21.25 -6.69 1.47
C LEU A 594 -19.80 -6.79 2.00
N THR A 595 -18.96 -5.83 1.65
CA THR A 595 -17.56 -5.75 2.11
C THR A 595 -17.49 -5.52 3.61
N TYR A 596 -18.28 -4.61 4.17
CA TYR A 596 -18.32 -4.39 5.61
C TYR A 596 -18.85 -5.62 6.36
N VAL A 597 -19.89 -6.29 5.86
CA VAL A 597 -20.40 -7.52 6.49
C VAL A 597 -19.34 -8.63 6.48
N LYS A 598 -18.67 -8.86 5.34
CA LYS A 598 -17.70 -9.96 5.22
C LYS A 598 -16.31 -9.67 5.79
N ARG A 599 -15.86 -8.41 5.82
CA ARG A 599 -14.45 -8.05 6.09
C ARG A 599 -14.23 -7.05 7.23
N SER A 600 -15.27 -6.53 7.88
CA SER A 600 -15.10 -5.62 9.03
C SER A 600 -14.84 -6.31 10.38
N HIS A 601 -14.76 -7.65 10.41
CA HIS A 601 -14.42 -8.40 11.62
C HIS A 601 -12.91 -8.33 11.90
N LYS A 602 -12.54 -8.40 13.18
CA LYS A 602 -11.13 -8.39 13.60
C LYS A 602 -10.59 -9.82 13.58
N PHE A 603 -9.68 -10.13 12.67
CA PHE A 603 -9.08 -11.46 12.53
C PHE A 603 -7.55 -11.45 12.66
N MET A 604 -6.92 -10.29 12.87
CA MET A 604 -5.47 -10.15 13.08
C MET A 604 -5.20 -9.33 14.34
N PRO A 605 -4.04 -9.50 14.99
CA PRO A 605 -3.63 -8.67 16.13
C PRO A 605 -3.34 -7.21 15.73
N ARG A 606 -2.88 -6.97 14.49
CA ARG A 606 -2.43 -5.66 14.00
C ARG A 606 -2.74 -5.45 12.52
N GLN A 607 -2.49 -4.22 12.05
CA GLN A 607 -2.60 -3.83 10.65
C GLN A 607 -1.34 -4.23 9.86
N ILE A 608 -1.54 -4.75 8.64
CA ILE A 608 -0.51 -5.36 7.76
C ILE A 608 0.10 -4.40 6.73
N GLY A 609 -0.08 -3.09 6.89
CA GLY A 609 0.37 -2.09 5.90
C GLY A 609 1.88 -1.86 5.88
N THR A 610 2.61 -2.29 6.92
CA THR A 610 4.04 -2.09 7.09
C THR A 610 4.82 -3.40 6.88
N ILE A 611 6.06 -3.30 6.37
CA ILE A 611 6.96 -4.45 6.22
C ILE A 611 7.27 -5.06 7.60
N ALA A 612 7.44 -4.20 8.62
CA ALA A 612 7.65 -4.63 10.01
C ALA A 612 6.53 -5.56 10.53
N SER A 613 5.26 -5.27 10.19
CA SER A 613 4.15 -6.14 10.60
C SER A 613 4.23 -7.53 9.95
N VAL A 614 4.68 -7.62 8.70
CA VAL A 614 4.86 -8.89 8.00
C VAL A 614 6.05 -9.67 8.56
N LEU A 615 7.18 -8.99 8.84
CA LEU A 615 8.35 -9.59 9.48
C LEU A 615 8.01 -10.18 10.86
N ALA A 616 7.20 -9.48 11.65
CA ALA A 616 6.70 -9.97 12.93
C ALA A 616 5.86 -11.26 12.82
N PHE A 617 5.17 -11.51 11.69
CA PHE A 617 4.42 -12.76 11.46
C PHE A 617 5.29 -13.92 10.98
N ILE A 618 6.53 -13.68 10.55
CA ILE A 618 7.39 -14.74 9.99
C ILE A 618 8.61 -15.05 10.85
N ASN A 619 8.98 -14.19 11.81
CA ASN A 619 10.20 -14.30 12.62
C ASN A 619 10.54 -15.72 13.12
N GLN A 620 9.58 -16.44 13.72
CA GLN A 620 9.80 -17.78 14.27
C GLN A 620 9.16 -18.92 13.47
N SER A 621 8.76 -18.65 12.22
CA SER A 621 8.11 -19.63 11.37
C SER A 621 9.11 -20.62 10.76
N HIS A 622 8.76 -21.91 10.73
CA HIS A 622 9.54 -22.94 10.04
C HIS A 622 9.50 -22.77 8.50
N MET A 623 8.48 -22.09 7.97
CA MET A 623 8.36 -21.72 6.57
C MET A 623 9.62 -21.02 6.01
N LEU A 624 10.34 -20.26 6.85
CA LEU A 624 11.57 -19.55 6.45
C LEU A 624 12.64 -20.47 5.85
N LEU A 625 12.69 -21.74 6.28
CA LEU A 625 13.65 -22.72 5.77
C LEU A 625 13.50 -22.96 4.26
N LYS A 626 12.28 -22.81 3.72
CA LYS A 626 12.02 -22.96 2.28
C LYS A 626 12.49 -21.76 1.45
N PHE A 627 12.74 -20.63 2.10
CA PHE A 627 13.20 -19.41 1.48
C PHE A 627 14.73 -19.28 1.47
N VAL A 628 15.45 -20.19 2.12
CA VAL A 628 16.92 -20.26 2.06
C VAL A 628 17.39 -20.43 0.62
N GLY A 629 18.28 -19.54 0.17
CA GLY A 629 18.83 -19.53 -1.19
C GLY A 629 17.87 -19.00 -2.26
N THR A 630 16.69 -18.47 -1.88
CA THR A 630 15.69 -17.95 -2.83
C THR A 630 15.71 -16.44 -3.00
N GLU A 631 16.66 -15.74 -2.38
CA GLU A 631 16.82 -14.27 -2.40
C GLU A 631 16.86 -13.67 -3.81
N LYS A 632 17.41 -14.42 -4.78
CA LYS A 632 17.56 -13.99 -6.18
C LYS A 632 16.44 -14.48 -7.09
N PHE A 633 15.42 -15.13 -6.55
CA PHE A 633 14.34 -15.68 -7.36
C PHE A 633 13.41 -14.58 -7.84
N ASP A 634 12.95 -14.73 -9.09
CA ASP A 634 11.85 -13.95 -9.61
C ASP A 634 10.51 -14.51 -9.11
N SER A 635 9.46 -13.70 -9.11
CA SER A 635 8.15 -14.05 -8.53
C SER A 635 7.53 -15.32 -9.11
N ASN A 636 7.67 -15.52 -10.43
CA ASN A 636 7.19 -16.75 -11.10
C ASN A 636 8.01 -17.98 -10.70
N LYS A 637 9.34 -17.81 -10.54
CA LYS A 637 10.23 -18.89 -10.09
C LYS A 637 9.96 -19.24 -8.64
N MET A 638 9.74 -18.23 -7.79
CA MET A 638 9.36 -18.39 -6.38
C MET A 638 8.04 -19.17 -6.24
N THR A 639 7.02 -18.80 -7.02
CA THR A 639 5.72 -19.50 -6.98
C THR A 639 5.88 -20.97 -7.34
N LYS A 640 6.60 -21.27 -8.43
CA LYS A 640 6.89 -22.66 -8.82
C LYS A 640 7.71 -23.42 -7.78
N HIS A 641 8.66 -22.75 -7.12
CA HIS A 641 9.47 -23.34 -6.05
C HIS A 641 8.62 -23.73 -4.86
N LEU A 642 7.71 -22.86 -4.42
CA LEU A 642 6.81 -23.15 -3.30
C LEU A 642 5.77 -24.22 -3.66
N GLU A 643 5.23 -24.20 -4.88
CA GLU A 643 4.27 -25.22 -5.36
C GLU A 643 4.88 -26.62 -5.46
N LYS A 644 6.18 -26.74 -5.78
CA LYS A 644 6.88 -28.04 -5.77
C LYS A 644 6.86 -28.74 -4.41
N SER A 645 6.77 -27.97 -3.32
CA SER A 645 6.72 -28.56 -1.99
C SER A 645 5.38 -29.25 -1.67
N GLY A 646 4.33 -28.98 -2.45
CA GLY A 646 2.98 -29.56 -2.25
C GLY A 646 2.30 -29.18 -0.94
N LYS A 647 2.93 -28.34 -0.12
CA LYS A 647 2.51 -28.01 1.24
C LYS A 647 1.59 -26.79 1.25
N THR A 648 0.71 -26.74 2.25
CA THR A 648 -0.24 -25.64 2.46
C THR A 648 0.15 -24.81 3.67
N PHE A 649 -0.33 -23.57 3.74
CA PHE A 649 0.08 -22.59 4.73
C PHE A 649 -1.13 -22.01 5.48
N ALA A 650 -0.91 -21.56 6.70
CA ALA A 650 -1.94 -20.90 7.50
C ALA A 650 -1.33 -19.82 8.41
N LEU A 651 -2.18 -18.89 8.84
CA LEU A 651 -1.88 -17.95 9.92
C LEU A 651 -2.52 -18.48 11.20
N GLY A 652 -1.70 -18.83 12.20
CA GLY A 652 -2.18 -19.42 13.44
C GLY A 652 -1.09 -19.56 14.49
N TRP A 653 -1.41 -20.27 15.56
CA TRP A 653 -0.45 -20.63 16.60
C TRP A 653 0.39 -21.80 16.12
N VAL A 654 1.70 -21.67 16.20
CA VAL A 654 2.67 -22.66 15.75
C VAL A 654 3.74 -22.85 16.81
N SER A 655 4.32 -24.03 16.88
CA SER A 655 5.56 -24.22 17.63
C SER A 655 6.66 -23.57 16.81
N GLY A 656 7.24 -22.49 17.32
CA GLY A 656 8.31 -21.78 16.64
C GLY A 656 9.63 -22.56 16.66
N ARG A 657 10.61 -22.03 15.92
CA ARG A 657 11.98 -22.58 15.86
C ARG A 657 12.71 -22.59 17.21
N ASP A 658 12.29 -21.73 18.14
CA ASP A 658 12.79 -21.68 19.52
C ASP A 658 12.07 -22.64 20.49
N GLY A 659 11.14 -23.45 19.98
CA GLY A 659 10.34 -24.38 20.77
C GLY A 659 9.21 -23.72 21.59
N GLN A 660 8.99 -22.41 21.43
CA GLN A 660 7.90 -21.69 22.08
C GLN A 660 6.70 -21.52 21.12
N ASP A 661 5.49 -21.41 21.68
CA ASP A 661 4.29 -21.18 20.89
C ASP A 661 4.25 -19.73 20.40
N HIS A 662 4.21 -19.54 19.08
CA HIS A 662 4.20 -18.23 18.42
C HIS A 662 3.01 -18.07 17.49
N LEU A 663 2.54 -16.82 17.35
CA LEU A 663 1.57 -16.48 16.31
C LEU A 663 2.31 -16.14 15.01
N ALA A 664 2.26 -17.05 14.03
CA ALA A 664 3.02 -16.89 12.79
C ALA A 664 2.28 -17.43 11.55
N ILE A 665 2.79 -17.05 10.38
CA ILE A 665 2.42 -17.67 9.11
C ILE A 665 3.37 -18.84 8.89
N ASP A 666 2.86 -20.05 8.94
CA ASP A 666 3.67 -21.25 8.78
C ASP A 666 2.96 -22.30 7.91
N GLU A 667 3.67 -23.39 7.66
CA GLU A 667 3.15 -24.59 7.06
C GLU A 667 2.12 -25.30 7.95
N GLU A 668 1.08 -25.88 7.35
CA GLU A 668 0.14 -26.76 8.07
C GLU A 668 0.80 -28.11 8.42
N GLU A 669 0.47 -28.74 9.56
CA GLU A 669 -0.61 -28.36 10.49
C GLU A 669 -0.20 -27.35 11.57
N VAL A 670 -1.00 -26.28 11.74
CA VAL A 670 -0.84 -25.31 12.85
C VAL A 670 -1.47 -25.84 14.14
N LEU A 671 -0.94 -25.45 15.31
CA LEU A 671 -1.42 -25.88 16.63
C LEU A 671 -2.87 -25.44 16.89
N ALA A 672 -3.19 -24.18 16.57
CA ALA A 672 -4.51 -23.62 16.75
C ALA A 672 -4.78 -22.43 15.83
N GLU A 673 -6.06 -22.21 15.52
CA GLU A 673 -6.52 -21.00 14.82
C GLU A 673 -6.38 -19.76 15.72
N TYR A 674 -5.95 -18.65 15.15
CA TYR A 674 -5.91 -17.37 15.87
C TYR A 674 -7.32 -16.78 16.03
N LYS A 675 -7.70 -16.49 17.28
CA LYS A 675 -8.92 -15.76 17.62
C LYS A 675 -8.58 -14.43 18.26
N TYR A 676 -9.13 -13.34 17.73
CA TYR A 676 -8.84 -12.00 18.24
C TYR A 676 -9.26 -11.86 19.71
N GLY A 677 -8.33 -11.46 20.57
CA GLY A 677 -8.55 -11.22 21.99
C GLY A 677 -8.49 -12.48 22.87
N VAL A 678 -8.10 -13.64 22.32
CA VAL A 678 -7.83 -14.86 23.08
C VAL A 678 -6.34 -15.15 23.00
N ASP A 679 -5.66 -15.23 24.14
CA ASP A 679 -4.28 -15.70 24.18
C ASP A 679 -4.27 -17.23 24.30
N TRP A 680 -3.72 -17.90 23.29
CA TRP A 680 -3.61 -19.36 23.27
C TRP A 680 -2.68 -19.87 24.37
N ARG A 681 -1.63 -19.10 24.69
CA ARG A 681 -0.62 -19.50 25.67
C ARG A 681 -1.22 -19.69 27.07
N GLU A 682 -2.26 -18.93 27.39
CA GLU A 682 -2.98 -19.06 28.66
C GLU A 682 -3.95 -20.25 28.68
N THR A 683 -4.42 -20.69 27.50
CA THR A 683 -5.42 -21.78 27.39
C THR A 683 -4.80 -23.17 27.29
N ARG A 684 -3.53 -23.28 26.89
CA ARG A 684 -2.84 -24.57 26.71
C ARG A 684 -2.09 -24.94 27.99
N ILE A 685 -2.47 -26.05 28.60
CA ILE A 685 -1.71 -26.63 29.72
C ILE A 685 -0.49 -27.33 29.14
N LEU A 686 0.71 -26.82 29.45
CA LEU A 686 1.95 -27.47 29.04
C LEU A 686 2.18 -28.72 29.91
N GLY A 687 2.75 -29.79 29.35
CA GLY A 687 2.93 -31.07 30.06
C GLY A 687 3.66 -30.96 31.41
N HIS A 688 4.53 -29.95 31.58
CA HIS A 688 5.21 -29.67 32.85
C HIS A 688 4.31 -29.03 33.92
N GLN A 689 3.16 -28.44 33.54
CA GLN A 689 2.16 -27.90 34.45
C GLN A 689 1.15 -28.97 34.91
N VAL A 690 1.01 -30.06 34.15
CA VAL A 690 0.10 -31.17 34.47
C VAL A 690 0.56 -31.94 35.73
N GLY A 691 1.88 -32.09 35.93
CA GLY A 691 2.44 -32.80 37.08
C GLY A 691 2.30 -32.09 38.44
N ALA A 692 1.87 -30.82 38.47
CA ALA A 692 1.66 -30.09 39.72
C ALA A 692 0.36 -30.48 40.45
N TRP A 693 -0.59 -31.12 39.75
CA TRP A 693 -1.89 -31.50 40.32
C TRP A 693 -1.89 -32.88 41.00
N GLU A 694 -1.01 -33.80 40.58
CA GLU A 694 -0.90 -35.13 41.21
C GLU A 694 -0.32 -35.09 42.65
N HIS A 695 0.24 -33.97 43.08
CA HIS A 695 0.79 -33.80 44.44
C HIS A 695 -0.22 -33.29 45.48
N TYR A 696 -1.48 -33.03 45.11
CA TYR A 696 -2.49 -32.53 46.06
C TYR A 696 -3.50 -33.58 46.54
N GLU A 697 -3.51 -34.81 46.01
CA GLU A 697 -4.44 -35.88 46.46
C GLU A 697 -3.87 -36.80 47.56
N THR A 698 -2.70 -36.49 48.12
CA THR A 698 -2.10 -37.28 49.22
C THR A 698 -1.78 -36.45 50.47
N ARG A 699 -2.79 -35.80 51.04
CA ARG A 699 -2.76 -35.37 52.46
C ARG A 699 -4.09 -35.57 53.16
#